data_AF-A0A9X3JZP4-F1
#
_entry.id   AF-A0A9X3JZP4-F1
#
_cell.length_a   1.000
_cell.length_b   1.000
_cell.length_c   1.000
_cell.angle_alpha   90.00
_cell.angle_beta   90.00
_cell.angle_gamma   90.00
#
_symmetry.space_group_name_H-M   'P 1'
#
loop_
_entity.id
_entity.type
_entity.pdbx_description
1 polymer ?
#
loop_
_entity_poly.entity_id
_entity_poly.type
_entity_poly.pdbx_seq_one_letter_code
_entity_poly.pdbx_strand_id
1 'polypeptide(L)'
;MLATIIQIDAWDPVAAAISTLRLASHDDPAVCHLDGQVWWPAVDRLPSLRYDFFSGAFDGRIETPSSSLDIAIEGFATFSRLILANARLRIWTGQLGDAFGAYTLRFDGIVTAQPAISNLSATIEFAVDDRWLDEPLLDLYLGVGGIEGEAAQKGTPKPLSLGQPRYAPGLMIDSANMVLQLSGYGPVQGIDTALERLVRFGIATGNYASLAALIAASIPAGGWGTCNALGLVRHGAKLQGLVSYLLRGDAAGTDGWVRKPGALIRRLCEIRGYYSKVSATSIAALDIARPWNLSLYQGEQITLRDIIQRIAASVNAAAGVSWLGALFVVPIGIGTPAATLRSDGTTLPVIGDVTQVAVQAPYWRMAVQAERTWEPHDQSDIAYDVDPGLTAANSALALLSEIGSDGLLTPGEKPIAIKEYAAITAEQGGIDTRAAAEGITTERTAYNSAVSTLTAYLATLNTPVSWNVLSGNTTIIGATWRSQFNAVSSTRTALLLRLDELESNKRNVTGGANRVPFSKFEAGWATYWGNLFNPSGIVTGLVTGTYLNRRYLQMGISASGSGQTASIGSLTPGFFPVTAGERVAVQAAIEATGVMSGTHSVVIHFYNAAGSQVSAPTVASTTGVKSWATPIGDIVVVPAGAVKAQLEYYFTSGSAGAATVTLIEPMVTQASQDQILLPGFSPGANGADGATLGAPNATDPVGSVTASDVDDAVGSGGTINSNKVATTAILSNNVTQTFGAAMAGTLTGTAGLLTWQDAISYTYTPTATGALVVWCSAKQGYFGFTPPQAWELQFLVDGVAYSTAGGSGAATDTPSRMAIIPSAALPAGVSHTIKLQWRCDNGTQTLALAEMAGIGCFR
;
A
#
# COMPACT_ATOMS: atom_id res chain seq x y z
N MET A 1 35.29 41.47 72.00
CA MET A 1 35.07 42.17 70.71
C MET A 1 35.73 41.32 69.65
N LEU A 2 35.08 41.04 68.52
CA LEU A 2 35.66 40.18 67.48
C LEU A 2 36.64 40.99 66.63
N ALA A 3 37.90 40.58 66.59
CA ALA A 3 38.94 41.20 65.77
C ALA A 3 39.22 40.34 64.53
N THR A 4 39.30 40.99 63.37
CA THR A 4 39.77 40.42 62.10
C THR A 4 41.20 40.87 61.83
N ILE A 5 42.06 39.93 61.45
CA ILE A 5 43.44 40.18 61.02
C ILE A 5 43.67 39.57 59.63
N ILE A 6 44.46 40.25 58.80
CA ILE A 6 44.71 39.86 57.41
C ILE A 6 46.20 39.88 57.14
N GLN A 7 46.72 38.81 56.54
CA GLN A 7 48.10 38.71 56.09
C GLN A 7 48.15 38.60 54.57
N ILE A 8 49.01 39.39 53.93
CA ILE A 8 49.26 39.33 52.48
C ILE A 8 50.75 39.17 52.24
N ASP A 9 51.14 38.09 51.57
CA ASP A 9 52.55 37.78 51.27
C ASP A 9 52.88 38.26 49.86
N ALA A 10 53.15 39.56 49.72
CA ALA A 10 53.39 40.22 48.45
C ALA A 10 54.84 40.06 47.98
N TRP A 11 55.11 40.14 46.68
CA TRP A 11 56.48 40.12 46.15
C TRP A 11 57.06 41.52 46.08
N ASP A 12 58.25 41.73 46.64
CA ASP A 12 59.00 42.97 46.51
C ASP A 12 60.06 42.82 45.40
N PRO A 13 59.88 43.45 44.22
CA PRO A 13 60.82 43.31 43.11
C PRO A 13 62.18 43.96 43.39
N VAL A 14 62.27 44.90 44.33
CA VAL A 14 63.53 45.56 44.68
C VAL A 14 64.34 44.71 45.66
N ALA A 15 63.66 44.07 46.62
CA ALA A 15 64.30 43.18 47.59
C ALA A 15 64.50 41.74 47.05
N ALA A 16 63.87 41.40 45.92
CA ALA A 16 63.79 40.04 45.37
C ALA A 16 63.34 39.01 46.41
N ALA A 17 62.38 39.38 47.25
CA ALA A 17 61.89 38.58 48.36
C ALA A 17 60.40 38.83 48.62
N ILE A 18 59.79 37.93 49.39
CA ILE A 18 58.41 38.10 49.88
C ILE A 18 58.41 39.15 51.00
N SER A 19 57.54 40.14 50.87
CA SER A 19 57.22 41.14 51.90
C SER A 19 55.82 40.90 52.44
N THR A 20 55.73 40.59 53.73
CA THR A 20 54.47 40.27 54.41
C THR A 20 53.82 41.52 54.98
N LEU A 21 52.65 41.85 54.45
CA LEU A 21 51.75 42.88 54.97
C LEU A 21 50.83 42.27 56.03
N ARG A 22 50.68 42.95 57.18
CA ARG A 22 49.85 42.51 58.31
C ARG A 22 48.91 43.63 58.70
N LEU A 23 47.61 43.35 58.60
CA LEU A 23 46.53 44.31 58.77
C LEU A 23 45.64 43.86 59.94
N ALA A 24 45.23 44.80 60.78
CA ALA A 24 44.27 44.62 61.85
C ALA A 24 43.05 45.50 61.61
N SER A 25 41.89 45.03 62.06
CA SER A 25 40.61 45.75 62.00
C SER A 25 40.40 46.75 63.13
N HIS A 26 41.22 46.70 64.18
CA HIS A 26 41.08 47.55 65.36
C HIS A 26 42.43 48.14 65.73
N ASP A 27 42.42 49.39 66.20
CA ASP A 27 43.57 50.06 66.80
C ASP A 27 43.61 49.74 68.30
N ASP A 28 44.08 48.54 68.64
CA ASP A 28 44.24 48.08 70.02
C ASP A 28 45.57 47.32 70.18
N PRO A 29 46.38 47.63 71.20
CA PRO A 29 47.68 46.97 71.40
C PRO A 29 47.63 45.44 71.45
N ALA A 30 46.54 44.86 71.93
CA ALA A 30 46.39 43.41 72.04
C ALA A 30 46.30 42.70 70.68
N VAL A 31 45.82 43.40 69.62
CA VAL A 31 45.82 42.88 68.25
C VAL A 31 46.99 43.41 67.42
N CYS A 32 47.39 44.67 67.63
CA CYS A 32 48.48 45.31 66.89
C CYS A 32 49.87 44.73 67.18
N HIS A 33 50.02 43.99 68.29
CA HIS A 33 51.26 43.28 68.66
C HIS A 33 51.08 41.76 68.80
N LEU A 34 50.04 41.21 68.17
CA LEU A 34 49.69 39.79 68.26
C LEU A 34 50.81 38.89 67.69
N ASP A 35 51.13 37.81 68.41
CA ASP A 35 52.16 36.81 68.04
C ASP A 35 53.58 37.40 67.87
N GLY A 36 53.88 38.50 68.56
CA GLY A 36 55.17 39.20 68.43
C GLY A 36 55.37 39.86 67.06
N GLN A 37 54.30 39.97 66.27
CA GLN A 37 54.29 40.64 64.96
C GLN A 37 53.57 41.99 65.09
N VAL A 38 53.90 42.93 64.20
CA VAL A 38 53.19 44.21 64.11
C VAL A 38 52.05 44.06 63.10
N TRP A 39 50.82 44.29 63.57
CA TRP A 39 49.60 44.33 62.75
C TRP A 39 49.07 45.76 62.71
N TRP A 40 49.04 46.36 61.52
CA TRP A 40 48.66 47.76 61.37
C TRP A 40 47.14 47.91 61.33
N PRO A 41 46.54 48.83 62.11
CA PRO A 41 45.11 49.12 62.08
C PRO A 41 44.74 49.86 60.79
N ALA A 42 44.72 49.13 59.68
CA ALA A 42 44.74 49.67 58.33
C ALA A 42 43.59 49.13 57.46
N VAL A 43 42.60 48.47 58.05
CA VAL A 43 41.43 47.96 57.33
C VAL A 43 40.32 49.02 57.36
N ASP A 44 40.11 49.71 56.24
CA ASP A 44 39.06 50.74 56.11
C ASP A 44 37.68 50.10 55.95
N ARG A 45 37.60 49.01 55.17
CA ARG A 45 36.39 48.22 54.97
C ARG A 45 36.69 46.73 55.14
N LEU A 46 36.00 46.11 56.10
CA LEU A 46 36.05 44.67 56.31
C LEU A 46 35.55 43.91 55.06
N PRO A 47 36.16 42.76 54.73
CA PRO A 47 35.69 41.93 53.63
C PRO A 47 34.33 41.31 53.93
N SER A 48 33.46 41.29 52.92
CA SER A 48 32.22 40.51 52.95
C SER A 48 32.41 39.21 52.17
N LEU A 49 32.63 38.11 52.87
CA LEU A 49 32.79 36.81 52.22
C LEU A 49 31.46 36.35 51.63
N ARG A 50 31.36 36.37 50.30
CA ARG A 50 30.22 35.84 49.56
C ARG A 50 30.51 34.40 49.11
N TYR A 51 29.46 33.58 49.12
CA TYR A 51 29.52 32.23 48.56
C TYR A 51 28.17 31.90 47.92
N ASP A 52 28.20 31.59 46.64
CA ASP A 52 27.02 31.16 45.88
C ASP A 52 27.12 29.63 45.73
N PHE A 53 26.31 28.89 46.50
CA PHE A 53 26.46 27.43 46.62
C PHE A 53 25.73 26.63 45.54
N PHE A 54 24.55 27.11 45.10
CA PHE A 54 23.69 26.37 44.19
C PHE A 54 22.67 27.30 43.50
N SER A 55 22.68 27.34 42.17
CA SER A 55 21.77 28.16 41.35
C SER A 55 20.41 27.51 41.10
N GLY A 56 20.18 26.27 41.57
CA GLY A 56 18.95 25.52 41.28
C GLY A 56 18.93 24.83 39.91
N ALA A 57 19.69 25.32 38.93
CA ALA A 57 19.64 24.86 37.55
C ALA A 57 20.47 23.60 37.26
N PHE A 58 21.31 23.15 38.22
CA PHE A 58 22.33 22.12 37.98
C PHE A 58 23.19 22.43 36.73
N ASP A 59 23.36 23.72 36.43
CA ASP A 59 24.32 24.25 35.45
C ASP A 59 25.76 23.83 35.77
N GLY A 60 25.97 23.40 37.01
CA GLY A 60 27.08 22.57 37.42
C GLY A 60 28.34 23.34 37.69
N ARG A 61 28.34 24.68 37.67
CA ARG A 61 29.58 25.44 37.84
C ARG A 61 30.00 25.48 39.31
N ILE A 62 31.20 24.98 39.58
CA ILE A 62 31.95 25.23 40.81
C ILE A 62 32.32 26.70 40.77
N GLU A 63 31.63 27.51 41.57
CA GLU A 63 31.92 28.92 41.72
C GLU A 63 33.05 29.14 42.72
N THR A 64 33.95 30.05 42.36
CA THR A 64 35.10 30.41 43.17
C THR A 64 34.69 31.49 44.17
N PRO A 65 34.84 31.26 45.49
CA PRO A 65 34.55 32.28 46.47
C PRO A 65 35.51 33.45 46.31
N SER A 66 34.96 34.67 46.25
CA SER A 66 35.71 35.90 46.08
C SER A 66 35.14 37.02 46.94
N SER A 67 35.96 38.03 47.21
CA SER A 67 35.58 39.22 47.96
C SER A 67 36.59 40.34 47.69
N SER A 68 36.26 41.55 48.15
CA SER A 68 37.18 42.67 48.21
C SER A 68 37.26 43.24 49.62
N LEU A 69 38.37 43.90 49.92
CA LEU A 69 38.56 44.72 51.12
C LEU A 69 39.25 46.02 50.74
N ASP A 70 39.03 47.07 51.52
CA ASP A 70 39.72 48.36 51.34
C ASP A 70 40.67 48.59 52.52
N ILE A 71 41.89 49.03 52.20
CA ILE A 71 42.93 49.29 53.20
C ILE A 71 43.52 50.69 53.06
N ALA A 72 43.84 51.29 54.20
CA ALA A 72 44.69 52.45 54.27
C ALA A 72 46.15 52.03 54.06
N ILE A 73 46.84 52.68 53.12
CA ILE A 73 48.24 52.32 52.81
C ILE A 73 49.27 53.21 53.50
N GLU A 74 48.83 54.20 54.28
CA GLU A 74 49.72 55.16 54.98
C GLU A 74 50.73 54.48 55.92
N GLY A 75 50.32 53.39 56.57
CA GLY A 75 51.19 52.57 57.43
C GLY A 75 52.23 51.74 56.68
N PHE A 76 52.18 51.70 55.34
CA PHE A 76 53.00 50.84 54.50
C PHE A 76 53.81 51.65 53.47
N ALA A 77 54.95 52.21 53.90
CA ALA A 77 55.80 53.07 53.06
C ALA A 77 56.23 52.44 51.71
N THR A 78 56.31 51.11 51.63
CA THR A 78 56.73 50.39 50.41
C THR A 78 55.57 49.84 49.60
N PHE A 79 54.32 50.09 49.97
CA PHE A 79 53.15 49.44 49.36
C PHE A 79 53.09 49.62 47.83
N SER A 80 53.37 50.83 47.33
CA SER A 80 53.28 51.18 45.91
C SER A 80 54.24 50.41 44.99
N ARG A 81 55.31 49.81 45.52
CA ARG A 81 56.25 48.99 44.73
C ARG A 81 55.98 47.49 44.82
N LEU A 82 55.11 47.05 45.72
CA LEU A 82 54.84 45.63 45.92
C LEU A 82 53.97 45.09 44.77
N ILE A 83 54.29 43.87 44.34
CA ILE A 83 53.45 43.11 43.42
C ILE A 83 52.54 42.23 44.27
N LEU A 84 51.26 42.58 44.31
CA LEU A 84 50.25 41.86 45.07
C LEU A 84 49.48 40.87 44.19
N ALA A 85 49.44 41.03 42.87
CA ALA A 85 48.78 40.05 42.00
C ALA A 85 49.34 38.63 42.22
N ASN A 86 48.47 37.65 42.46
CA ASN A 86 48.78 36.27 42.87
C ASN A 86 49.45 36.10 44.25
N ALA A 87 49.59 37.17 45.05
CA ALA A 87 50.06 37.05 46.42
C ALA A 87 49.08 36.24 47.26
N ARG A 88 49.59 35.41 48.18
CA ARG A 88 48.75 34.67 49.12
C ARG A 88 48.13 35.62 50.13
N LEU A 89 46.82 35.52 50.33
CA LEU A 89 46.06 36.31 51.28
C LEU A 89 45.36 35.38 52.27
N ARG A 90 45.50 35.67 53.57
CA ARG A 90 44.89 34.90 54.65
C ARG A 90 44.16 35.81 55.63
N ILE A 91 43.00 35.36 56.09
CA ILE A 91 42.13 36.11 57.01
C ILE A 91 41.83 35.26 58.23
N TRP A 92 42.02 35.83 59.42
CA TRP A 92 41.65 35.20 60.68
C TRP A 92 40.69 36.07 61.48
N THR A 93 39.87 35.43 62.31
CA THR A 93 39.00 36.09 63.28
C THR A 93 39.20 35.48 64.67
N GLY A 94 39.30 36.30 65.70
CA GLY A 94 39.42 35.87 67.11
C GLY A 94 38.81 36.91 68.06
N GLN A 95 38.71 36.61 69.35
CA GLN A 95 38.37 37.64 70.32
C GLN A 95 39.58 38.52 70.59
N LEU A 96 39.33 39.82 70.73
CA LEU A 96 40.33 40.78 71.16
C LEU A 96 40.92 40.34 72.52
N GLY A 97 42.25 40.25 72.60
CA GLY A 97 42.98 39.77 73.79
C GLY A 97 43.33 38.28 73.76
N ASP A 98 42.77 37.48 72.85
CA ASP A 98 43.15 36.08 72.70
C ASP A 98 44.54 35.91 72.06
N ALA A 99 45.21 34.80 72.35
CA ALA A 99 46.44 34.41 71.66
C ALA A 99 46.16 34.01 70.20
N PHE A 100 47.13 34.17 69.30
CA PHE A 100 46.97 33.85 67.86
C PHE A 100 46.49 32.42 67.60
N GLY A 101 46.89 31.44 68.42
CA GLY A 101 46.42 30.05 68.30
C GLY A 101 44.91 29.86 68.52
N ALA A 102 44.22 30.82 69.16
CA ALA A 102 42.76 30.83 69.29
C ALA A 102 42.07 31.58 68.13
N TYR A 103 42.82 32.30 67.29
CA TYR A 103 42.28 32.91 66.08
C TYR A 103 41.98 31.82 65.05
N THR A 104 40.76 31.83 64.53
CA THR A 104 40.33 30.86 63.52
C THR A 104 40.64 31.40 62.13
N LEU A 105 41.38 30.64 61.32
CA LEU A 105 41.55 30.92 59.90
C LEU A 105 40.20 30.81 59.20
N ARG A 106 39.75 31.89 58.58
CA ARG A 106 38.46 31.99 57.88
C ARG A 106 38.60 31.89 56.37
N PHE A 107 39.73 32.35 55.83
CA PHE A 107 39.97 32.41 54.40
C PHE A 107 41.45 32.21 54.09
N ASP A 108 41.74 31.42 53.06
CA ASP A 108 43.08 31.23 52.48
C ASP A 108 42.96 31.20 50.95
N GLY A 109 43.58 32.17 50.30
CA GLY A 109 43.45 32.34 48.85
C GLY A 109 44.53 33.24 48.28
N ILE A 110 44.21 33.85 47.14
CA ILE A 110 45.11 34.71 46.37
C ILE A 110 44.46 36.03 46.04
N VAL A 111 45.27 37.07 45.92
CA VAL A 111 44.87 38.35 45.33
C VAL A 111 44.71 38.17 43.83
N THR A 112 43.55 38.51 43.28
CA THR A 112 43.17 38.21 41.89
C THR A 112 43.77 39.18 40.88
N ALA A 113 43.97 40.43 41.29
CA ALA A 113 44.50 41.49 40.44
C ALA A 113 45.39 42.44 41.23
N GLN A 114 46.28 43.15 40.53
CA GLN A 114 47.08 44.20 41.18
C GLN A 114 46.13 45.33 41.64
N PRO A 115 46.16 45.72 42.93
CA PRO A 115 45.22 46.69 43.46
C PRO A 115 45.47 48.07 42.85
N ALA A 116 44.38 48.77 42.53
CA ALA A 116 44.42 50.19 42.19
C ALA A 116 44.61 51.01 43.48
N ILE A 117 45.52 51.98 43.44
CA ILE A 117 45.79 52.89 44.55
C ILE A 117 45.15 54.24 44.25
N SER A 118 44.34 54.75 45.18
CA SER A 118 43.72 56.07 45.07
C SER A 118 43.55 56.69 46.45
N ASN A 119 43.85 57.98 46.61
CA ASN A 119 43.65 58.73 47.86
C ASN A 119 44.19 58.03 49.13
N LEU A 120 45.41 57.47 49.07
CA LEU A 120 46.05 56.73 50.18
C LEU A 120 45.28 55.49 50.66
N SER A 121 44.36 54.98 49.84
CA SER A 121 43.67 53.71 50.04
C SER A 121 43.90 52.78 48.84
N ALA A 122 43.77 51.47 49.07
CA ALA A 122 43.83 50.45 48.03
C ALA A 122 42.72 49.42 48.22
N THR A 123 42.02 49.11 47.12
CA THR A 123 41.04 48.02 47.09
C THR A 123 41.72 46.74 46.64
N ILE A 124 41.71 45.73 47.51
CA ILE A 124 42.30 44.43 47.26
C ILE A 124 41.17 43.44 46.95
N GLU A 125 41.16 42.96 45.72
CA GLU A 125 40.29 41.86 45.27
C GLU A 125 41.01 40.53 45.46
N PHE A 126 40.30 39.55 46.01
CA PHE A 126 40.87 38.24 46.32
C PHE A 126 39.85 37.12 46.14
N ALA A 127 40.36 35.92 45.83
CA ALA A 127 39.57 34.71 45.62
C ALA A 127 40.34 33.48 46.10
N VAL A 128 39.62 32.38 46.30
CA VAL A 128 40.25 31.09 46.61
C VAL A 128 41.03 30.58 45.40
N ASP A 129 42.20 29.97 45.61
CA ASP A 129 43.00 29.39 44.52
C ASP A 129 42.46 28.03 44.08
N ASP A 130 41.60 28.06 43.05
CA ASP A 130 40.94 26.89 42.47
C ASP A 130 41.41 26.54 41.05
N ARG A 131 42.39 27.28 40.50
CA ARG A 131 42.95 27.11 39.15
C ARG A 131 43.43 25.69 38.85
N TRP A 132 43.82 24.95 39.88
CA TRP A 132 44.21 23.54 39.78
C TRP A 132 43.08 22.62 39.27
N LEU A 133 41.81 23.05 39.38
CA LEU A 133 40.67 22.34 38.80
C LEU A 133 40.58 22.50 37.28
N ASP A 134 41.16 23.56 36.72
CA ASP A 134 41.10 23.85 35.28
C ASP A 134 42.24 23.19 34.49
N GLU A 135 43.11 22.45 35.17
CA GLU A 135 44.16 21.66 34.54
C GLU A 135 43.57 20.50 33.71
N PRO A 136 44.13 20.20 32.53
CA PRO A 136 43.70 19.05 31.73
C PRO A 136 43.89 17.74 32.50
N LEU A 137 42.88 16.86 32.52
CA LEU A 137 42.88 15.63 33.31
C LEU A 137 43.72 14.50 32.72
N LEU A 138 43.79 14.39 31.40
CA LEU A 138 44.44 13.26 30.74
C LEU A 138 45.86 13.60 30.28
N ASP A 139 46.77 12.65 30.48
CA ASP A 139 48.11 12.67 29.88
C ASP A 139 48.02 12.40 28.38
N LEU A 140 48.97 12.93 27.62
CA LEU A 140 49.04 12.72 26.18
C LEU A 140 50.10 11.66 25.83
N TYR A 141 49.87 10.90 24.77
CA TYR A 141 50.87 9.98 24.24
C TYR A 141 52.07 10.73 23.66
N LEU A 142 53.28 10.24 23.94
CA LEU A 142 54.52 10.79 23.38
C LEU A 142 54.77 10.33 21.93
N GLY A 143 54.21 9.20 21.52
CA GLY A 143 54.35 8.63 20.17
C GLY A 143 55.72 8.02 19.89
N VAL A 144 56.39 7.49 20.92
CA VAL A 144 57.76 6.93 20.85
C VAL A 144 57.79 5.39 20.78
N GLY A 145 56.62 4.74 20.66
CA GLY A 145 56.44 3.30 20.69
C GLY A 145 56.20 2.74 22.10
N GLY A 146 55.92 1.44 22.18
CA GLY A 146 55.64 0.75 23.44
C GLY A 146 54.37 1.27 24.11
N ILE A 147 54.43 1.58 25.41
CA ILE A 147 53.27 2.11 26.15
C ILE A 147 52.89 3.55 25.75
N GLU A 148 53.80 4.26 25.08
CA GLU A 148 53.60 5.64 24.64
C GLU A 148 52.97 5.73 23.23
N GLY A 149 52.51 4.61 22.67
CA GLY A 149 51.85 4.55 21.38
C GLY A 149 52.81 4.78 20.20
N GLU A 150 52.36 4.43 19.00
CA GLU A 150 53.12 4.71 17.77
C GLU A 150 53.12 6.21 17.45
N ALA A 151 53.90 6.61 16.44
CA ALA A 151 54.02 8.01 16.05
C ALA A 151 52.68 8.68 15.71
N ALA A 152 51.69 7.91 15.25
CA ALA A 152 50.36 8.40 14.88
C ALA A 152 49.51 8.84 16.09
N GLN A 153 49.81 8.31 17.29
CA GLN A 153 49.09 8.60 18.52
C GLN A 153 49.68 9.81 19.25
N LYS A 154 50.79 10.39 18.78
CA LYS A 154 51.43 11.53 19.45
C LYS A 154 50.44 12.68 19.68
N GLY A 155 50.33 13.13 20.94
CA GLY A 155 49.46 14.23 21.33
C GLY A 155 48.00 13.85 21.54
N THR A 156 47.59 12.60 21.32
CA THR A 156 46.24 12.15 21.68
C THR A 156 46.15 11.80 23.18
N PRO A 157 44.99 11.96 23.83
CA PRO A 157 44.84 11.64 25.24
C PRO A 157 44.90 10.14 25.53
N LYS A 158 45.55 9.77 26.64
CA LYS A 158 45.56 8.41 27.17
C LYS A 158 44.20 8.11 27.80
N PRO A 159 43.55 6.97 27.46
CA PRO A 159 42.23 6.65 27.97
C PRO A 159 42.27 6.42 29.48
N LEU A 160 41.23 6.88 30.18
CA LEU A 160 41.00 6.63 31.60
C LEU A 160 39.70 5.85 31.78
N SER A 161 39.80 4.65 32.34
CA SER A 161 38.65 3.83 32.71
C SER A 161 38.52 3.79 34.23
N LEU A 162 37.43 4.33 34.79
CA LEU A 162 37.13 4.28 36.23
C LEU A 162 35.89 3.41 36.50
N GLY A 163 35.89 2.71 37.63
CA GLY A 163 34.78 1.84 38.03
C GLY A 163 34.68 0.59 37.16
N GLN A 164 33.52 0.33 36.54
CA GLN A 164 33.32 -0.84 35.66
C GLN A 164 32.67 -0.45 34.33
N PRO A 165 33.38 0.22 33.40
CA PRO A 165 32.82 0.59 32.11
C PRO A 165 32.42 -0.63 31.29
N ARG A 166 31.27 -0.54 30.60
CA ARG A 166 30.80 -1.58 29.67
C ARG A 166 30.96 -1.11 28.23
N TYR A 167 31.39 -2.04 27.39
CA TYR A 167 31.66 -1.78 25.99
C TYR A 167 32.60 -0.58 25.82
N ALA A 168 33.65 -0.48 26.63
CA ALA A 168 34.65 0.56 26.50
C ALA A 168 35.48 0.34 25.23
N PRO A 169 35.85 1.39 24.49
CA PRO A 169 36.77 1.25 23.38
C PRO A 169 38.20 0.97 23.85
N GLY A 170 38.99 0.36 22.97
CA GLY A 170 40.43 0.24 23.13
C GLY A 170 41.16 1.13 22.13
N LEU A 171 42.16 1.88 22.60
CA LEU A 171 43.00 2.68 21.73
C LEU A 171 44.19 1.83 21.26
N MET A 172 44.38 1.69 19.95
CA MET A 172 45.53 0.96 19.39
C MET A 172 46.84 1.70 19.70
N ILE A 173 47.79 1.01 20.35
CA ILE A 173 49.12 1.56 20.69
C ILE A 173 50.28 0.82 20.01
N ASP A 174 50.05 -0.40 19.52
CA ASP A 174 51.01 -1.18 18.72
C ASP A 174 50.22 -1.99 17.69
N SER A 175 50.19 -1.49 16.46
CA SER A 175 49.49 -2.09 15.34
C SER A 175 50.22 -3.30 14.76
N ALA A 176 51.51 -3.49 15.05
CA ALA A 176 52.25 -4.68 14.61
C ALA A 176 51.89 -5.90 15.46
N ASN A 177 51.72 -5.70 16.77
CA ASN A 177 51.38 -6.77 17.71
C ASN A 177 49.90 -6.81 18.12
N MET A 178 49.07 -5.91 17.60
CA MET A 178 47.64 -5.74 17.94
C MET A 178 47.43 -5.49 19.44
N VAL A 179 48.20 -4.56 20.01
CA VAL A 179 48.07 -4.15 21.42
C VAL A 179 47.25 -2.87 21.51
N LEU A 180 46.20 -2.91 22.33
CA LEU A 180 45.32 -1.81 22.63
C LEU A 180 45.41 -1.44 24.11
N GLN A 181 45.28 -0.16 24.42
CA GLN A 181 45.23 0.37 25.78
C GLN A 181 43.81 0.80 26.13
N LEU A 182 43.33 0.34 27.30
CA LEU A 182 42.02 0.64 27.86
C LEU A 182 42.10 1.66 29.01
N SER A 183 43.23 1.69 29.72
CA SER A 183 43.52 2.68 30.76
C SER A 183 45.03 2.96 30.84
N GLY A 184 45.42 4.24 30.84
CA GLY A 184 46.82 4.67 30.86
C GLY A 184 47.41 5.04 32.23
N TYR A 185 46.65 4.92 33.32
CA TYR A 185 46.97 5.54 34.62
C TYR A 185 47.40 4.53 35.70
N GLY A 186 47.91 3.38 35.28
CA GLY A 186 48.39 2.30 36.15
C GLY A 186 47.55 1.04 36.07
N PRO A 187 47.58 0.17 37.10
CA PRO A 187 46.84 -1.08 37.10
C PRO A 187 45.34 -0.87 37.02
N VAL A 188 44.69 -1.75 36.26
CA VAL A 188 43.24 -1.95 36.28
C VAL A 188 42.90 -3.19 37.09
N GLN A 189 41.71 -3.21 37.72
CA GLN A 189 41.24 -4.33 38.54
C GLN A 189 41.08 -5.62 37.72
N GLY A 190 40.70 -5.51 36.45
CA GLY A 190 40.69 -6.64 35.52
C GLY A 190 39.92 -6.37 34.24
N ILE A 191 40.34 -7.00 33.14
CA ILE A 191 39.65 -6.93 31.86
C ILE A 191 38.92 -8.26 31.66
N ASP A 192 37.60 -8.22 31.69
CA ASP A 192 36.76 -9.41 31.87
C ASP A 192 36.32 -10.02 30.53
N THR A 193 36.09 -9.19 29.50
CA THR A 193 35.61 -9.66 28.19
C THR A 193 36.07 -8.73 27.08
N ALA A 194 36.54 -9.32 25.98
CA ALA A 194 36.71 -8.64 24.70
C ALA A 194 35.59 -9.05 23.76
N LEU A 195 35.10 -8.09 22.98
CA LEU A 195 34.15 -8.30 21.90
C LEU A 195 34.67 -7.69 20.61
N GLU A 196 34.39 -8.34 19.48
CA GLU A 196 34.54 -7.77 18.16
C GLU A 196 33.22 -7.91 17.43
N ARG A 197 32.72 -6.80 16.88
CA ARG A 197 31.38 -6.72 16.27
C ARG A 197 30.24 -7.22 17.19
N LEU A 198 30.37 -6.94 18.49
CA LEU A 198 29.54 -7.49 19.58
C LEU A 198 29.55 -9.02 19.75
N VAL A 199 30.40 -9.75 19.03
CA VAL A 199 30.68 -11.16 19.26
C VAL A 199 31.73 -11.29 20.35
N ARG A 200 31.44 -12.08 21.37
CA ARG A 200 32.38 -12.31 22.47
C ARG A 200 33.53 -13.21 22.01
N PHE A 201 34.76 -12.78 22.27
CA PHE A 201 35.89 -13.70 22.23
C PHE A 201 35.76 -14.75 23.35
N GLY A 202 36.53 -15.83 23.24
CA GLY A 202 36.70 -16.81 24.31
C GLY A 202 37.34 -16.21 25.58
N ILE A 203 37.66 -17.04 26.56
CA ILE A 203 38.37 -16.59 27.76
C ILE A 203 39.78 -16.09 27.38
N ALA A 204 40.27 -15.04 28.04
CA ALA A 204 41.63 -14.55 27.84
C ALA A 204 42.67 -15.65 28.06
N THR A 205 43.63 -15.74 27.16
CA THR A 205 44.74 -16.72 27.17
C THR A 205 45.58 -16.63 28.45
N GLY A 206 45.67 -15.43 29.02
CA GLY A 206 46.33 -15.17 30.29
C GLY A 206 46.43 -13.68 30.61
N ASN A 207 46.78 -13.39 31.87
CA ASN A 207 47.17 -12.06 32.33
C ASN A 207 48.68 -12.00 32.53
N TYR A 208 49.34 -11.09 31.82
CA TYR A 208 50.80 -10.95 31.78
C TYR A 208 51.27 -9.76 32.61
N ALA A 209 52.47 -9.85 33.19
CA ALA A 209 52.97 -8.86 34.15
C ALA A 209 53.51 -7.56 33.50
N SER A 210 53.84 -7.58 32.20
CA SER A 210 54.43 -6.45 31.49
C SER A 210 54.05 -6.46 30.01
N LEU A 211 54.24 -5.32 29.33
CA LEU A 211 54.07 -5.22 27.88
C LEU A 211 54.97 -6.21 27.13
N ALA A 212 56.23 -6.36 27.55
CA ALA A 212 57.17 -7.30 26.93
C ALA A 212 56.69 -8.76 27.06
N ALA A 213 56.18 -9.15 28.23
CA ALA A 213 55.61 -10.49 28.44
C ALA A 213 54.33 -10.71 27.61
N LEU A 214 53.50 -9.67 27.46
CA LEU A 214 52.29 -9.73 26.63
C LEU A 214 52.62 -9.88 25.13
N ILE A 215 53.64 -9.18 24.63
CA ILE A 215 54.10 -9.29 23.24
C ILE A 215 54.75 -10.66 22.97
N ALA A 216 55.54 -11.18 23.92
CA ALA A 216 56.19 -12.48 23.78
C ALA A 216 55.22 -13.68 23.88
N ALA A 217 54.00 -13.47 24.39
CA ALA A 217 53.01 -14.53 24.56
C ALA A 217 52.56 -15.14 23.21
N SER A 218 52.40 -16.46 23.16
CA SER A 218 51.82 -17.17 22.01
C SER A 218 50.29 -17.15 22.11
N ILE A 219 49.66 -16.14 21.53
CA ILE A 219 48.20 -16.00 21.47
C ILE A 219 47.72 -16.46 20.08
N PRO A 220 46.91 -17.52 19.98
CA PRO A 220 46.43 -18.02 18.69
C PRO A 220 45.44 -17.04 18.03
N ALA A 221 45.23 -17.16 16.72
CA ALA A 221 44.20 -16.40 16.02
C ALA A 221 42.81 -16.67 16.64
N GLY A 222 42.03 -15.61 16.86
CA GLY A 222 40.76 -15.70 17.62
C GLY A 222 40.93 -15.76 19.15
N GLY A 223 42.15 -15.73 19.66
CA GLY A 223 42.48 -15.56 21.07
C GLY A 223 42.88 -14.13 21.41
N TRP A 224 42.85 -13.82 22.70
CA TRP A 224 43.32 -12.54 23.24
C TRP A 224 43.99 -12.74 24.60
N GLY A 225 44.75 -11.75 25.06
CA GLY A 225 45.44 -11.77 26.36
C GLY A 225 45.48 -10.37 26.98
N THR A 226 45.72 -10.28 28.28
CA THR A 226 45.64 -9.02 29.04
C THR A 226 46.94 -8.70 29.75
N CYS A 227 47.18 -7.42 30.03
CA CYS A 227 48.15 -6.97 31.01
C CYS A 227 47.44 -5.99 31.94
N ASN A 228 46.85 -6.51 33.03
CA ASN A 228 46.08 -5.70 33.96
C ASN A 228 46.94 -4.65 34.67
N ALA A 229 48.25 -4.89 34.83
CA ALA A 229 49.18 -3.94 35.44
C ALA A 229 49.32 -2.63 34.64
N LEU A 230 49.05 -2.66 33.33
CA LEU A 230 49.22 -1.53 32.42
C LEU A 230 47.93 -1.18 31.65
N GLY A 231 46.80 -1.84 31.97
CA GLY A 231 45.52 -1.63 31.30
C GLY A 231 45.52 -2.00 29.81
N LEU A 232 46.25 -3.06 29.42
CA LEU A 232 46.44 -3.43 28.01
C LEU A 232 45.72 -4.74 27.63
N VAL A 233 45.34 -4.83 26.35
CA VAL A 233 44.88 -6.06 25.70
C VAL A 233 45.70 -6.30 24.44
N ARG A 234 45.98 -7.58 24.16
CA ARG A 234 46.54 -8.01 22.88
C ARG A 234 45.65 -9.03 22.21
N HIS A 235 45.40 -8.86 20.91
CA HIS A 235 44.69 -9.83 20.07
C HIS A 235 45.66 -10.68 19.26
N GLY A 236 45.35 -11.97 19.08
CA GLY A 236 46.21 -12.94 18.39
C GLY A 236 46.16 -12.85 16.85
N ALA A 237 45.27 -12.03 16.29
CA ALA A 237 45.15 -11.77 14.87
C ALA A 237 44.72 -10.31 14.63
N LYS A 238 44.80 -9.86 13.38
CA LYS A 238 44.30 -8.55 12.97
C LYS A 238 42.78 -8.46 13.17
N LEU A 239 42.34 -7.37 13.77
CA LEU A 239 40.93 -7.04 13.95
C LEU A 239 40.24 -6.76 12.61
N GLN A 240 39.06 -7.33 12.43
CA GLN A 240 38.18 -7.23 11.26
C GLN A 240 36.98 -6.29 11.49
N GLY A 241 36.71 -5.88 12.72
CA GLY A 241 35.63 -4.93 13.03
C GLY A 241 35.88 -4.14 14.31
N LEU A 242 34.83 -3.43 14.74
CA LEU A 242 34.88 -2.60 15.94
C LEU A 242 35.02 -3.48 17.19
N VAL A 243 35.97 -3.13 18.06
CA VAL A 243 36.21 -3.84 19.31
C VAL A 243 35.68 -3.06 20.50
N SER A 244 35.11 -3.79 21.46
CA SER A 244 34.64 -3.21 22.71
C SER A 244 34.92 -4.17 23.87
N TYR A 245 35.11 -3.60 25.06
CA TYR A 245 35.61 -4.32 26.22
C TYR A 245 34.73 -4.14 27.44
N LEU A 246 34.58 -5.20 28.22
CA LEU A 246 34.01 -5.15 29.56
C LEU A 246 35.18 -5.22 30.54
N LEU A 247 35.38 -4.18 31.34
CA LEU A 247 36.49 -4.12 32.29
C LEU A 247 36.06 -3.54 33.64
N ARG A 248 36.80 -3.93 34.66
CA ARG A 248 36.91 -3.24 35.94
C ARG A 248 38.16 -2.37 35.84
N GLY A 249 37.96 -1.07 35.77
CA GLY A 249 38.95 -0.05 35.42
C GLY A 249 40.03 0.16 36.48
N ASP A 250 40.55 1.39 36.54
CA ASP A 250 41.64 1.83 37.41
C ASP A 250 41.50 1.32 38.85
N ALA A 251 42.62 0.76 39.33
CA ALA A 251 42.83 0.29 40.70
C ALA A 251 44.16 0.82 41.24
N ALA A 252 44.72 1.86 40.62
CA ALA A 252 46.05 2.38 40.92
C ALA A 252 46.05 3.43 42.04
N GLY A 253 44.88 3.93 42.43
CA GLY A 253 44.74 4.89 43.51
C GLY A 253 44.94 4.30 44.91
N THR A 254 45.09 5.19 45.89
CA THR A 254 45.29 4.83 47.30
C THR A 254 44.18 3.91 47.85
N ASP A 255 42.96 4.02 47.34
CA ASP A 255 41.81 3.18 47.75
C ASP A 255 41.62 1.92 46.89
N GLY A 256 42.54 1.66 45.95
CA GLY A 256 42.42 0.59 44.97
C GLY A 256 41.25 0.82 44.01
N TRP A 257 40.49 -0.25 43.73
CA TRP A 257 39.36 -0.19 42.81
C TRP A 257 38.12 0.42 43.45
N VAL A 258 37.71 1.59 42.93
CA VAL A 258 36.60 2.39 43.46
C VAL A 258 35.46 2.57 42.46
N ARG A 259 34.23 2.69 42.97
CA ARG A 259 33.01 2.89 42.16
C ARG A 259 32.05 3.93 42.71
N LYS A 260 32.26 4.42 43.93
CA LYS A 260 31.35 5.37 44.57
C LYS A 260 31.68 6.81 44.12
N PRO A 261 30.70 7.72 44.00
CA PRO A 261 30.89 9.02 43.36
C PRO A 261 32.01 9.85 44.02
N GLY A 262 32.02 9.90 45.34
CA GLY A 262 33.02 10.60 46.12
C GLY A 262 34.39 9.96 45.99
N ALA A 263 34.49 8.63 46.14
CA ALA A 263 35.74 7.90 45.91
C ALA A 263 36.31 8.13 44.49
N LEU A 264 35.46 8.19 43.46
CA LEU A 264 35.87 8.53 42.09
C LEU A 264 36.39 9.97 41.96
N ILE A 265 35.72 10.95 42.57
CA ILE A 265 36.17 12.35 42.59
C ILE A 265 37.54 12.47 43.25
N ARG A 266 37.74 11.80 44.38
CA ARG A 266 39.03 11.77 45.07
C ARG A 266 40.13 11.13 44.22
N ARG A 267 39.82 10.04 43.51
CA ARG A 267 40.75 9.40 42.58
C ARG A 267 41.16 10.33 41.43
N LEU A 268 40.23 11.09 40.87
CA LEU A 268 40.52 12.07 39.82
C LEU A 268 41.48 13.16 40.29
N CYS A 269 41.27 13.69 41.51
CA CYS A 269 42.21 14.64 42.11
C CYS A 269 43.58 14.02 42.40
N GLU A 270 43.63 12.75 42.79
CA GLU A 270 44.88 12.02 43.05
C GLU A 270 45.73 11.86 41.77
N ILE A 271 45.10 11.57 40.62
CA ILE A 271 45.79 11.47 39.31
C ILE A 271 46.56 12.76 38.99
N ARG A 272 46.06 13.92 39.43
CA ARG A 272 46.70 15.23 39.25
C ARG A 272 47.48 15.73 40.48
N GLY A 273 47.65 14.90 41.52
CA GLY A 273 48.45 15.25 42.69
C GLY A 273 47.75 16.18 43.70
N TYR A 274 46.45 16.41 43.57
CA TYR A 274 45.65 17.30 44.41
C TYR A 274 44.85 16.58 45.50
N TYR A 275 45.28 15.37 45.90
CA TYR A 275 44.61 14.56 46.92
C TYR A 275 44.38 15.32 48.24
N SER A 276 45.37 16.11 48.69
CA SER A 276 45.31 16.88 49.94
C SER A 276 44.36 18.07 49.88
N LYS A 277 43.95 18.52 48.69
CA LYS A 277 42.99 19.61 48.50
C LYS A 277 41.54 19.13 48.54
N VAL A 278 41.29 17.84 48.78
CA VAL A 278 39.94 17.27 48.81
C VAL A 278 39.50 17.01 50.26
N SER A 279 38.29 17.44 50.62
CA SER A 279 37.69 17.17 51.93
C SER A 279 37.29 15.70 52.06
N ALA A 280 38.12 14.90 52.74
CA ALA A 280 37.85 13.47 52.99
C ALA A 280 36.49 13.25 53.69
N THR A 281 36.12 14.11 54.63
CA THR A 281 34.84 14.05 55.34
C THR A 281 33.66 14.26 54.39
N SER A 282 33.73 15.26 53.51
CA SER A 282 32.66 15.55 52.56
C SER A 282 32.48 14.42 51.54
N ILE A 283 33.59 13.87 51.06
CA ILE A 283 33.59 12.77 50.09
C ILE A 283 33.02 11.48 50.71
N ALA A 284 33.42 11.13 51.94
CA ALA A 284 32.86 9.98 52.65
C ALA A 284 31.36 10.16 52.92
N ALA A 285 30.93 11.38 53.32
CA ALA A 285 29.52 11.68 53.52
C ALA A 285 28.70 11.57 52.23
N LEU A 286 29.27 11.97 51.08
CA LEU A 286 28.64 11.80 49.78
C LEU A 286 28.42 10.31 49.46
N ASP A 287 29.44 9.47 49.64
CA ASP A 287 29.36 8.03 49.33
C ASP A 287 28.35 7.30 50.23
N ILE A 288 28.22 7.72 51.50
CA ILE A 288 27.20 7.22 52.42
C ILE A 288 25.80 7.64 51.95
N ALA A 289 25.62 8.90 51.58
CA ALA A 289 24.32 9.45 51.18
C ALA A 289 23.89 8.98 49.78
N ARG A 290 24.85 8.67 48.90
CA ARG A 290 24.65 8.30 47.50
C ARG A 290 25.47 7.04 47.17
N PRO A 291 25.10 5.87 47.73
CA PRO A 291 25.88 4.63 47.60
C PRO A 291 25.69 3.96 46.22
N TRP A 292 25.60 4.75 45.15
CA TRP A 292 25.39 4.27 43.78
C TRP A 292 26.71 3.98 43.12
N ASN A 293 26.81 2.85 42.43
CA ASN A 293 27.99 2.52 41.67
C ASN A 293 27.98 3.31 40.36
N LEU A 294 29.08 4.00 40.09
CA LEU A 294 29.32 4.69 38.84
C LEU A 294 30.48 4.02 38.10
N SER A 295 30.45 4.19 36.79
CA SER A 295 31.50 3.79 35.86
C SER A 295 31.72 4.93 34.89
N LEU A 296 32.97 5.18 34.50
CA LEU A 296 33.33 6.28 33.62
C LEU A 296 34.42 5.81 32.66
N TYR A 297 34.26 6.11 31.37
CA TYR A 297 35.35 6.05 30.40
C TYR A 297 35.57 7.45 29.84
N GLN A 298 36.82 7.90 29.83
CA GLN A 298 37.22 9.20 29.31
C GLN A 298 38.39 9.01 28.34
N GLY A 299 38.12 9.14 27.04
CA GLY A 299 39.13 9.09 25.97
C GLY A 299 39.48 10.45 25.37
N GLU A 300 38.65 11.47 25.61
CA GLU A 300 38.87 12.85 25.15
C GLU A 300 39.38 13.72 26.30
N GLN A 301 40.09 14.80 25.97
CA GLN A 301 40.61 15.69 27.00
C GLN A 301 39.47 16.44 27.71
N ILE A 302 39.55 16.55 29.03
CA ILE A 302 38.58 17.24 29.88
C ILE A 302 39.30 17.87 31.07
N THR A 303 38.76 18.95 31.64
CA THR A 303 39.31 19.52 32.88
C THR A 303 38.88 18.72 34.10
N LEU A 304 39.65 18.81 35.19
CA LEU A 304 39.26 18.20 36.46
C LEU A 304 37.94 18.81 37.00
N ARG A 305 37.72 20.10 36.77
CA ARG A 305 36.50 20.84 37.10
C ARG A 305 35.28 20.19 36.44
N ASP A 306 35.29 20.06 35.12
CA ASP A 306 34.12 19.62 34.34
C ASP A 306 33.73 18.18 34.69
N ILE A 307 34.71 17.29 34.87
CA ILE A 307 34.43 15.88 35.17
C ILE A 307 33.88 15.68 36.59
N ILE A 308 34.39 16.43 37.58
CA ILE A 308 33.91 16.37 38.97
C ILE A 308 32.47 16.90 39.04
N GLN A 309 32.20 18.00 38.33
CA GLN A 309 30.86 18.57 38.22
C GLN A 309 29.88 17.60 37.57
N ARG A 310 30.28 16.93 36.48
CA ARG A 310 29.47 15.88 35.84
C ARG A 310 29.14 14.74 36.80
N ILE A 311 30.12 14.27 37.58
CA ILE A 311 29.89 13.21 38.58
C ILE A 311 28.94 13.69 39.67
N ALA A 312 29.19 14.86 40.26
CA ALA A 312 28.33 15.41 41.32
C ALA A 312 26.88 15.61 40.84
N ALA A 313 26.70 16.22 39.66
CA ALA A 313 25.39 16.44 39.07
C ALA A 313 24.67 15.13 38.73
N SER A 314 25.38 14.06 38.38
CA SER A 314 24.78 12.74 38.10
C SER A 314 24.11 12.13 39.33
N VAL A 315 24.57 12.49 40.53
CA VAL A 315 24.06 11.96 41.81
C VAL A 315 23.29 12.98 42.64
N ASN A 316 22.83 14.06 42.00
CA ASN A 316 22.12 15.16 42.65
C ASN A 316 22.91 15.76 43.83
N ALA A 317 24.18 16.07 43.57
CA ALA A 317 25.09 16.72 44.51
C ALA A 317 25.70 17.97 43.87
N ALA A 318 26.10 18.92 44.71
CA ALA A 318 26.82 20.13 44.31
C ALA A 318 28.27 20.04 44.80
N ALA A 319 29.21 20.38 43.91
CA ALA A 319 30.62 20.51 44.24
C ALA A 319 30.96 21.99 44.46
N GLY A 320 31.85 22.27 45.39
CA GLY A 320 32.31 23.63 45.71
C GLY A 320 33.73 23.61 46.30
N VAL A 321 34.38 24.78 46.33
CA VAL A 321 35.67 24.94 46.99
C VAL A 321 35.47 25.83 48.21
N SER A 322 35.74 25.31 49.40
CA SER A 322 35.60 26.06 50.65
C SER A 322 36.48 27.31 50.68
N TRP A 323 36.20 28.25 51.57
CA TRP A 323 37.05 29.43 51.81
C TRP A 323 38.50 29.10 52.19
N LEU A 324 38.79 27.84 52.55
CA LEU A 324 40.13 27.35 52.87
C LEU A 324 40.80 26.61 51.70
N GLY A 325 40.21 26.63 50.50
CA GLY A 325 40.77 25.99 49.31
C GLY A 325 40.51 24.50 49.18
N ALA A 326 39.75 23.88 50.10
CA ALA A 326 39.40 22.47 50.02
C ALA A 326 38.16 22.23 49.16
N LEU A 327 38.25 21.35 48.17
CA LEU A 327 37.13 20.83 47.39
C LEU A 327 36.21 20.00 48.30
N PHE A 328 34.93 20.31 48.28
CA PHE A 328 33.89 19.55 48.96
C PHE A 328 32.74 19.27 48.00
N VAL A 329 32.00 18.21 48.28
CA VAL A 329 30.84 17.79 47.48
C VAL A 329 29.73 17.34 48.42
N VAL A 330 28.57 17.97 48.30
CA VAL A 330 27.45 17.77 49.22
C VAL A 330 26.21 17.34 48.44
N PRO A 331 25.52 16.27 48.85
CA PRO A 331 24.25 15.88 48.24
C PRO A 331 23.18 16.95 48.52
N ILE A 332 22.40 17.29 47.49
CA ILE A 332 21.24 18.16 47.65
C ILE A 332 20.10 17.32 48.20
N GLY A 333 19.45 17.80 49.26
CA GLY A 333 18.34 17.12 49.91
C GLY A 333 17.67 18.00 50.95
N ILE A 334 16.40 17.69 51.22
CA ILE A 334 15.66 18.30 52.33
C ILE A 334 15.90 17.40 53.55
N GLY A 335 16.45 17.98 54.61
CA GLY A 335 16.72 17.30 55.87
C GLY A 335 16.32 18.13 57.07
N THR A 336 16.62 17.63 58.26
CA THR A 336 16.44 18.39 59.49
C THR A 336 17.35 19.63 59.46
N PRO A 337 16.84 20.84 59.73
CA PRO A 337 17.66 22.05 59.70
C PRO A 337 18.79 21.95 60.73
N ALA A 338 20.03 22.11 60.26
CA ALA A 338 21.22 22.12 61.12
C ALA A 338 21.44 23.47 61.82
N ALA A 339 20.89 24.54 61.25
CA ALA A 339 20.86 25.88 61.82
C ALA A 339 19.58 26.59 61.36
N THR A 340 19.04 27.47 62.20
CA THR A 340 17.91 28.34 61.83
C THR A 340 18.42 29.76 61.70
N LEU A 341 18.37 30.30 60.48
CA LEU A 341 18.59 31.71 60.23
C LEU A 341 17.22 32.40 60.23
N ARG A 342 17.02 33.39 61.10
CA ARG A 342 15.79 34.18 61.16
C ARG A 342 15.94 35.50 60.40
N SER A 343 14.96 35.79 59.55
CA SER A 343 14.89 37.03 58.77
C SER A 343 14.61 38.27 59.62
N ASP A 344 14.20 38.09 60.89
CA ASP A 344 14.01 39.16 61.86
C ASP A 344 15.33 39.68 62.48
N GLY A 345 16.48 39.13 62.05
CA GLY A 345 17.81 39.52 62.51
C GLY A 345 18.14 39.06 63.94
N THR A 346 17.29 38.22 64.57
CA THR A 346 17.50 37.76 65.96
C THR A 346 18.53 36.63 66.08
N THR A 347 19.01 36.10 64.96
CA THR A 347 20.06 35.07 64.90
C THR A 347 21.24 35.57 64.09
N LEU A 348 22.46 35.33 64.57
CA LEU A 348 23.68 35.57 63.81
C LEU A 348 24.01 34.35 62.93
N PRO A 349 24.45 34.54 61.67
CA PRO A 349 24.64 35.82 60.97
C PRO A 349 23.30 36.51 60.65
N VAL A 350 23.26 37.84 60.78
CA VAL A 350 22.08 38.66 60.47
C VAL A 350 21.76 38.50 58.98
N ILE A 351 20.51 38.15 58.67
CA ILE A 351 20.06 38.03 57.28
C ILE A 351 19.71 39.42 56.77
N GLY A 352 20.36 39.85 55.69
CA GLY A 352 20.07 41.14 55.04
C GLY A 352 18.78 41.12 54.21
N ASP A 353 18.60 40.08 53.39
CA ASP A 353 17.42 39.92 52.53
C ASP A 353 17.10 38.43 52.33
N VAL A 354 15.82 38.10 52.14
CA VAL A 354 15.35 36.74 51.82
C VAL A 354 14.46 36.82 50.60
N THR A 355 14.95 36.25 49.51
CA THR A 355 14.19 36.15 48.25
C THR A 355 14.04 34.69 47.84
N GLN A 356 12.84 34.33 47.39
CA GLN A 356 12.60 33.03 46.78
C GLN A 356 12.96 33.12 45.29
N VAL A 357 14.01 32.42 44.88
CA VAL A 357 14.43 32.37 43.48
C VAL A 357 13.61 31.30 42.74
N ALA A 358 13.08 31.64 41.56
CA ALA A 358 12.41 30.68 40.70
C ALA A 358 13.45 29.69 40.12
N VAL A 359 13.19 28.40 40.27
CA VAL A 359 14.09 27.33 39.79
C VAL A 359 13.49 26.68 38.54
N GLN A 360 14.34 26.30 37.58
CA GLN A 360 13.92 25.61 36.36
C GLN A 360 13.52 24.16 36.65
N ALA A 361 12.41 23.70 36.08
CA ALA A 361 11.97 22.29 36.16
C ALA A 361 12.71 21.42 35.13
N PRO A 362 12.97 20.12 35.41
CA PRO A 362 12.57 19.36 36.59
C PRO A 362 13.69 19.12 37.64
N TYR A 363 13.29 19.11 38.91
CA TYR A 363 14.14 18.91 40.12
C TYR A 363 14.50 17.45 40.41
N TRP A 364 13.94 16.53 39.64
CA TRP A 364 14.09 15.09 39.85
C TRP A 364 14.60 14.47 38.55
N ARG A 365 15.62 13.61 38.69
CA ARG A 365 16.18 12.84 37.58
C ARG A 365 15.74 11.39 37.74
N MET A 366 15.23 10.80 36.67
CA MET A 366 14.99 9.36 36.62
C MET A 366 16.33 8.65 36.40
N ALA A 367 16.67 7.73 37.29
CA ALA A 367 17.79 6.82 37.07
C ALA A 367 17.29 5.66 36.20
N VAL A 368 17.87 5.51 35.01
CA VAL A 368 17.69 4.32 34.19
C VAL A 368 18.75 3.31 34.63
N GLN A 369 18.35 2.11 35.03
CA GLN A 369 19.27 1.05 35.51
C GLN A 369 20.09 0.40 34.39
N ALA A 370 19.95 0.85 33.14
CA ALA A 370 20.76 0.38 32.03
C ALA A 370 22.20 0.88 32.20
N GLU A 371 23.17 -0.02 32.07
CA GLU A 371 24.58 0.37 32.03
C GLU A 371 24.88 1.07 30.69
N ARG A 372 25.62 2.18 30.73
CA ARG A 372 26.00 2.92 29.53
C ARG A 372 26.97 2.10 28.68
N THR A 373 26.66 1.98 27.39
CA THR A 373 27.60 1.56 26.35
C THR A 373 28.54 2.72 26.04
N TRP A 374 29.84 2.54 26.29
CA TRP A 374 30.84 3.60 26.10
C TRP A 374 31.31 3.72 24.65
N GLU A 375 31.27 2.62 23.89
CA GLU A 375 31.49 2.57 22.45
C GLU A 375 30.15 2.34 21.74
N PRO A 376 29.54 3.35 21.11
CA PRO A 376 28.36 3.16 20.26
C PRO A 376 28.69 2.24 19.07
N HIS A 377 27.83 1.26 18.79
CA HIS A 377 27.99 0.36 17.65
C HIS A 377 26.89 0.64 16.62
N ASP A 378 27.27 0.86 15.37
CA ASP A 378 26.31 0.96 14.27
C ASP A 378 25.85 -0.42 13.81
N GLN A 379 24.80 -0.48 12.99
CA GLN A 379 24.28 -1.74 12.46
C GLN A 379 25.34 -2.54 11.69
N SER A 380 26.28 -1.87 11.01
CA SER A 380 27.41 -2.50 10.32
C SER A 380 28.45 -3.13 11.26
N ASP A 381 28.48 -2.67 12.51
CA ASP A 381 29.40 -3.12 13.56
C ASP A 381 28.82 -4.27 14.38
N ILE A 382 27.67 -4.81 13.99
CA ILE A 382 27.06 -5.97 14.63
C ILE A 382 27.25 -7.17 13.71
N ALA A 383 27.79 -8.27 14.24
CA ALA A 383 27.70 -9.55 13.55
C ALA A 383 26.30 -10.14 13.79
N TYR A 384 25.61 -10.48 12.72
CA TYR A 384 24.35 -11.21 12.78
C TYR A 384 24.62 -12.68 12.45
N ASP A 385 24.15 -13.60 13.29
CA ASP A 385 24.25 -15.05 13.02
C ASP A 385 23.44 -15.47 11.78
N VAL A 386 22.46 -14.64 11.39
CA VAL A 386 21.68 -14.75 10.15
C VAL A 386 21.51 -13.36 9.55
N ASP A 387 21.85 -13.18 8.28
CA ASP A 387 21.58 -11.92 7.57
C ASP A 387 20.05 -11.71 7.49
N PRO A 388 19.49 -10.68 8.15
CA PRO A 388 18.06 -10.39 8.08
C PRO A 388 17.59 -10.14 6.64
N GLY A 389 18.46 -9.59 5.79
CA GLY A 389 18.20 -9.41 4.37
C GLY A 389 18.07 -10.73 3.62
N LEU A 390 18.92 -11.71 3.92
CA LEU A 390 18.82 -13.06 3.35
C LEU A 390 17.53 -13.76 3.79
N THR A 391 17.12 -13.60 5.04
CA THR A 391 15.87 -14.18 5.57
C THR A 391 14.64 -13.57 4.87
N ALA A 392 14.62 -12.24 4.71
CA ALA A 392 13.58 -11.54 3.99
C ALA A 392 13.54 -11.94 2.50
N ALA A 393 14.71 -12.04 1.85
CA ALA A 393 14.82 -12.47 0.46
C ALA A 393 14.32 -13.90 0.25
N ASN A 394 14.68 -14.84 1.14
CA ASN A 394 14.21 -16.22 1.08
C ASN A 394 12.69 -16.32 1.32
N SER A 395 12.13 -15.51 2.22
CA SER A 395 10.68 -15.45 2.45
C SER A 395 9.94 -14.88 1.23
N ALA A 396 10.48 -13.83 0.61
CA ALA A 396 9.93 -13.27 -0.62
C ALA A 396 10.00 -14.27 -1.78
N LEU A 397 11.12 -15.00 -1.90
CA LEU A 397 11.29 -16.04 -2.92
C LEU A 397 10.30 -17.21 -2.71
N ALA A 398 10.05 -17.62 -1.46
CA ALA A 398 9.04 -18.62 -1.14
C ALA A 398 7.64 -18.13 -1.54
N LEU A 399 7.26 -16.90 -1.20
CA LEU A 399 5.97 -16.32 -1.61
C LEU A 399 5.83 -16.22 -3.13
N LEU A 400 6.88 -15.84 -3.85
CA LEU A 400 6.88 -15.83 -5.32
C LEU A 400 6.74 -17.23 -5.92
N SER A 401 7.38 -18.23 -5.32
CA SER A 401 7.21 -19.63 -5.72
C SER A 401 5.80 -20.14 -5.46
N GLU A 402 5.16 -19.69 -4.38
CA GLU A 402 3.76 -20.02 -4.07
C GLU A 402 2.79 -19.36 -5.06
N ILE A 403 2.99 -18.08 -5.39
CA ILE A 403 2.19 -17.35 -6.40
C ILE A 403 2.36 -17.96 -7.79
N GLY A 404 3.56 -18.45 -8.12
CA GLY A 404 3.83 -19.12 -9.40
C GLY A 404 3.37 -20.58 -9.46
N SER A 405 2.84 -21.15 -8.36
CA SER A 405 2.50 -22.57 -8.27
C SER A 405 1.08 -22.85 -8.77
N ASP A 406 0.96 -23.62 -9.84
CA ASP A 406 -0.32 -24.13 -10.34
C ASP A 406 -0.97 -25.20 -9.42
N GLY A 407 -0.28 -25.58 -8.35
CA GLY A 407 -0.75 -26.53 -7.33
C GLY A 407 -1.32 -25.86 -6.07
N LEU A 408 -1.38 -24.52 -6.03
CA LEU A 408 -1.84 -23.77 -4.88
C LEU A 408 -2.89 -22.73 -5.30
N LEU A 409 -3.91 -22.58 -4.47
CA LEU A 409 -4.83 -21.45 -4.51
C LEU A 409 -4.42 -20.48 -3.39
N THR A 410 -3.83 -19.36 -3.79
CA THR A 410 -3.28 -18.35 -2.87
C THR A 410 -4.36 -17.41 -2.31
N PRO A 411 -4.11 -16.72 -1.18
CA PRO A 411 -5.00 -15.68 -0.65
C PRO A 411 -5.46 -14.64 -1.67
N GLY A 412 -4.64 -14.30 -2.66
CA GLY A 412 -4.98 -13.35 -3.71
C GLY A 412 -5.99 -13.88 -4.74
N GLU A 413 -5.98 -15.19 -5.00
CA GLU A 413 -6.84 -15.85 -6.00
C GLU A 413 -8.21 -16.25 -5.41
N LYS A 414 -8.26 -16.53 -4.11
CA LYS A 414 -9.50 -16.98 -3.42
C LYS A 414 -10.70 -16.04 -3.57
N PRO A 415 -10.58 -14.70 -3.45
CA PRO A 415 -11.72 -13.80 -3.62
C PRO A 415 -12.40 -13.93 -5.00
N ILE A 416 -11.61 -14.16 -6.05
CA ILE A 416 -12.12 -14.33 -7.42
C ILE A 416 -12.92 -15.63 -7.50
N ALA A 417 -12.36 -16.74 -6.99
CA ALA A 417 -13.01 -18.03 -6.96
C ALA A 417 -14.33 -18.01 -6.16
N ILE A 418 -14.33 -17.36 -4.99
CA ILE A 418 -15.53 -17.21 -4.14
C ILE A 418 -16.61 -16.43 -4.89
N LYS A 419 -16.23 -15.33 -5.55
CA LYS A 419 -17.16 -14.50 -6.32
C LYS A 419 -17.77 -15.26 -7.50
N GLU A 420 -16.95 -16.02 -8.23
CA GLU A 420 -17.40 -16.81 -9.38
C GLU A 420 -18.39 -17.90 -8.96
N TYR A 421 -18.06 -18.65 -7.90
CA TYR A 421 -18.96 -19.68 -7.37
C TYR A 421 -20.28 -19.09 -6.81
N ALA A 422 -20.21 -17.93 -6.14
CA ALA A 422 -21.41 -17.22 -5.67
C ALA A 422 -22.30 -16.76 -6.83
N ALA A 423 -21.72 -16.31 -7.94
CA ALA A 423 -22.47 -15.93 -9.13
C ALA A 423 -23.18 -17.14 -9.77
N ILE A 424 -22.47 -18.25 -9.93
CA ILE A 424 -23.01 -19.52 -10.47
C ILE A 424 -24.22 -19.99 -9.65
N THR A 425 -24.09 -20.01 -8.32
CA THR A 425 -25.15 -20.50 -7.43
C THR A 425 -26.36 -19.55 -7.38
N ALA A 426 -26.15 -18.24 -7.53
CA ALA A 426 -27.23 -17.26 -7.55
C ALA A 426 -28.06 -17.30 -8.85
N GLU A 427 -27.43 -17.53 -10.00
CA GLU A 427 -28.13 -17.52 -11.30
C GLU A 427 -28.83 -18.85 -11.62
N GLN A 428 -28.34 -19.96 -11.07
CA GLN A 428 -28.77 -21.32 -11.42
C GLN A 428 -30.30 -21.48 -11.37
N GLY A 429 -30.94 -21.08 -10.26
CA GLY A 429 -32.38 -21.26 -10.08
C GLY A 429 -33.23 -20.48 -11.11
N GLY A 430 -32.76 -19.31 -11.55
CA GLY A 430 -33.44 -18.51 -12.57
C GLY A 430 -33.37 -19.16 -13.96
N ILE A 431 -32.19 -19.65 -14.33
CA ILE A 431 -31.98 -20.36 -15.60
C ILE A 431 -32.79 -21.66 -15.62
N ASP A 432 -32.78 -22.42 -14.52
CA ASP A 432 -33.53 -23.67 -14.38
C ASP A 432 -35.05 -23.47 -14.51
N THR A 433 -35.57 -22.40 -13.90
CA THR A 433 -37.00 -22.06 -13.99
C THR A 433 -37.41 -21.78 -15.44
N ARG A 434 -36.59 -21.02 -16.18
CA ARG A 434 -36.81 -20.76 -17.62
C ARG A 434 -36.75 -22.04 -18.43
N ALA A 435 -35.72 -22.86 -18.23
CA ALA A 435 -35.56 -24.14 -18.93
C ALA A 435 -36.73 -25.10 -18.68
N ALA A 436 -37.25 -25.14 -17.45
CA ALA A 436 -38.42 -25.95 -17.09
C ALA A 436 -39.69 -25.47 -17.79
N ALA A 437 -39.94 -24.16 -17.85
CA ALA A 437 -41.09 -23.58 -18.56
C ALA A 437 -41.07 -23.90 -20.06
N GLU A 438 -39.87 -24.05 -20.62
CA GLU A 438 -39.63 -24.37 -22.03
C GLU A 438 -39.53 -25.88 -22.33
N GLY A 439 -39.64 -26.75 -21.30
CA GLY A 439 -39.56 -28.21 -21.48
C GLY A 439 -38.16 -28.78 -21.76
N ILE A 440 -37.11 -27.98 -21.58
CA ILE A 440 -35.72 -28.39 -21.81
C ILE A 440 -35.25 -29.29 -20.66
N THR A 441 -34.94 -30.55 -20.96
CA THR A 441 -34.61 -31.57 -19.93
C THR A 441 -33.14 -31.98 -19.95
N THR A 442 -32.56 -32.24 -21.12
CA THR A 442 -31.20 -32.78 -21.26
C THR A 442 -30.13 -31.79 -20.81
N GLU A 443 -30.12 -30.59 -21.40
CA GLU A 443 -29.14 -29.53 -21.14
C GLU A 443 -29.28 -28.99 -19.71
N ARG A 444 -30.51 -28.91 -19.21
CA ARG A 444 -30.81 -28.54 -17.81
C ARG A 444 -30.18 -29.53 -16.83
N THR A 445 -30.37 -30.83 -17.08
CA THR A 445 -29.80 -31.89 -16.23
C THR A 445 -28.27 -31.87 -16.27
N ALA A 446 -27.68 -31.62 -17.44
CA ALA A 446 -26.23 -31.51 -17.60
C ALA A 446 -25.63 -30.33 -16.81
N TYR A 447 -26.23 -29.13 -16.91
CA TYR A 447 -25.79 -27.95 -16.15
C TYR A 447 -25.89 -28.17 -14.64
N ASN A 448 -27.02 -28.70 -14.15
CA ASN A 448 -27.20 -28.98 -12.73
C ASN A 448 -26.22 -30.02 -12.19
N SER A 449 -25.91 -31.04 -12.99
CA SER A 449 -24.90 -32.05 -12.65
C SER A 449 -23.50 -31.43 -12.57
N ALA A 450 -23.15 -30.51 -13.48
CA ALA A 450 -21.88 -29.80 -13.46
C ALA A 450 -21.74 -28.90 -12.22
N VAL A 451 -22.78 -28.12 -11.88
CA VAL A 451 -22.78 -27.26 -10.67
C VAL A 451 -22.67 -28.10 -9.39
N SER A 452 -23.40 -29.22 -9.31
CA SER A 452 -23.30 -30.15 -8.18
C SER A 452 -21.90 -30.77 -8.06
N THR A 453 -21.27 -31.10 -9.19
CA THR A 453 -19.91 -31.66 -9.21
C THR A 453 -18.86 -30.64 -8.77
N LEU A 454 -18.97 -29.39 -9.24
CA LEU A 454 -18.11 -28.28 -8.79
C LEU A 454 -18.28 -28.05 -7.29
N THR A 455 -19.52 -28.00 -6.79
CA THR A 455 -19.83 -27.81 -5.36
C THR A 455 -19.20 -28.91 -4.51
N ALA A 456 -19.34 -30.17 -4.92
CA ALA A 456 -18.74 -31.30 -4.23
C ALA A 456 -17.19 -31.25 -4.27
N TYR A 457 -16.61 -30.87 -5.41
CA TYR A 457 -15.16 -30.70 -5.54
C TYR A 457 -14.61 -29.63 -4.60
N LEU A 458 -15.22 -28.42 -4.61
CA LEU A 458 -14.83 -27.31 -3.74
C LEU A 458 -14.90 -27.70 -2.25
N ALA A 459 -15.89 -28.48 -1.84
CA ALA A 459 -16.01 -28.98 -0.47
C ALA A 459 -14.84 -29.88 -0.02
N THR A 460 -14.11 -30.50 -0.96
CA THR A 460 -12.91 -31.32 -0.64
C THR A 460 -11.64 -30.48 -0.44
N LEU A 461 -11.63 -29.23 -0.92
CA LEU A 461 -10.47 -28.34 -0.86
C LEU A 461 -10.38 -27.62 0.49
N ASN A 462 -9.94 -28.37 1.51
CA ASN A 462 -9.90 -27.91 2.91
C ASN A 462 -8.50 -27.86 3.54
N THR A 463 -7.46 -28.23 2.79
CA THR A 463 -6.09 -28.39 3.31
C THR A 463 -5.10 -27.49 2.56
N PRO A 464 -4.14 -26.84 3.24
CA PRO A 464 -4.03 -26.63 4.69
C PRO A 464 -5.18 -25.81 5.31
N VAL A 465 -5.80 -24.95 4.49
CA VAL A 465 -7.00 -24.20 4.84
C VAL A 465 -8.06 -24.37 3.76
N SER A 466 -9.31 -24.08 4.08
CA SER A 466 -10.39 -24.16 3.10
C SER A 466 -10.28 -23.12 1.98
N TRP A 467 -10.72 -23.51 0.78
CA TRP A 467 -10.65 -22.69 -0.43
C TRP A 467 -11.34 -21.32 -0.26
N ASN A 468 -12.34 -21.24 0.63
CA ASN A 468 -13.11 -20.04 0.94
C ASN A 468 -12.60 -19.28 2.18
N VAL A 469 -11.46 -19.66 2.77
CA VAL A 469 -10.81 -18.94 3.87
C VAL A 469 -9.69 -18.06 3.32
N LEU A 470 -9.79 -16.75 3.53
CA LEU A 470 -8.91 -15.73 2.92
C LEU A 470 -7.49 -15.68 3.50
N SER A 471 -7.21 -16.44 4.57
CA SER A 471 -5.87 -16.56 5.14
C SER A 471 -5.24 -17.91 4.78
N GLY A 472 -4.01 -17.91 4.26
CA GLY A 472 -3.25 -19.12 3.92
C GLY A 472 -3.60 -19.73 2.55
N ASN A 473 -2.73 -20.61 2.06
CA ASN A 473 -2.88 -21.29 0.77
C ASN A 473 -3.75 -22.54 0.90
N THR A 474 -4.45 -22.93 -0.18
CA THR A 474 -5.16 -24.21 -0.28
C THR A 474 -4.52 -25.05 -1.39
N THR A 475 -4.22 -26.32 -1.13
CA THR A 475 -3.65 -27.22 -2.15
C THR A 475 -4.72 -27.59 -3.17
N ILE A 476 -4.39 -27.45 -4.46
CA ILE A 476 -5.24 -27.81 -5.58
C ILE A 476 -4.45 -28.60 -6.62
N ILE A 477 -5.16 -29.17 -7.58
CA ILE A 477 -4.57 -29.62 -8.84
C ILE A 477 -5.09 -28.66 -9.91
N GLY A 478 -4.26 -27.73 -10.39
CA GLY A 478 -4.68 -26.64 -11.28
C GLY A 478 -5.46 -27.09 -12.51
N ALA A 479 -5.08 -28.21 -13.12
CA ALA A 479 -5.82 -28.82 -14.23
C ALA A 479 -7.24 -29.26 -13.83
N THR A 480 -7.40 -29.93 -12.69
CA THR A 480 -8.71 -30.33 -12.16
C THR A 480 -9.55 -29.11 -11.79
N TRP A 481 -8.94 -28.13 -11.11
CA TRP A 481 -9.60 -26.88 -10.73
C TRP A 481 -10.23 -26.19 -11.95
N ARG A 482 -9.43 -25.92 -12.99
CA ARG A 482 -9.92 -25.30 -14.25
C ARG A 482 -10.96 -26.15 -14.93
N SER A 483 -10.78 -27.47 -14.96
CA SER A 483 -11.74 -28.38 -15.59
C SER A 483 -13.13 -28.32 -14.96
N GLN A 484 -13.23 -28.17 -13.64
CA GLN A 484 -14.53 -28.09 -12.95
C GLN A 484 -15.28 -26.80 -13.27
N PHE A 485 -14.61 -25.64 -13.23
CA PHE A 485 -15.21 -24.36 -13.63
C PHE A 485 -15.56 -24.31 -15.14
N ASN A 486 -14.71 -24.88 -16.00
CA ASN A 486 -14.98 -24.98 -17.44
C ASN A 486 -16.19 -25.87 -17.75
N ALA A 487 -16.39 -26.97 -17.01
CA ALA A 487 -17.55 -27.84 -17.16
C ALA A 487 -18.87 -27.10 -16.87
N VAL A 488 -18.90 -26.26 -15.83
CA VAL A 488 -20.06 -25.40 -15.53
C VAL A 488 -20.28 -24.37 -16.64
N SER A 489 -19.22 -23.66 -17.06
CA SER A 489 -19.33 -22.61 -18.08
C SER A 489 -19.82 -23.14 -19.44
N SER A 490 -19.31 -24.30 -19.86
CA SER A 490 -19.69 -24.95 -21.11
C SER A 490 -21.14 -25.45 -21.08
N THR A 491 -21.55 -26.16 -20.02
CA THR A 491 -22.93 -26.66 -19.88
C THR A 491 -23.95 -25.52 -19.71
N ARG A 492 -23.60 -24.46 -19.00
CA ARG A 492 -24.40 -23.23 -18.91
C ARG A 492 -24.64 -22.62 -20.28
N THR A 493 -23.58 -22.47 -21.07
CA THR A 493 -23.65 -21.88 -22.42
C THR A 493 -24.54 -22.73 -23.33
N ALA A 494 -24.40 -24.06 -23.30
CA ALA A 494 -25.25 -24.95 -24.08
C ALA A 494 -26.74 -24.81 -23.70
N LEU A 495 -27.05 -24.70 -22.41
CA LEU A 495 -28.43 -24.50 -21.94
C LEU A 495 -29.01 -23.15 -22.40
N LEU A 496 -28.24 -22.07 -22.28
CA LEU A 496 -28.68 -20.74 -22.71
C LEU A 496 -28.88 -20.67 -24.22
N LEU A 497 -27.98 -21.25 -25.02
CA LEU A 497 -28.16 -21.33 -26.48
C LEU A 497 -29.43 -22.09 -26.85
N ARG A 498 -29.73 -23.20 -26.15
CA ARG A 498 -30.94 -23.97 -26.40
C ARG A 498 -32.22 -23.22 -26.03
N LEU A 499 -32.18 -22.48 -24.92
CA LEU A 499 -33.25 -21.56 -24.52
C LEU A 499 -33.48 -20.49 -25.58
N ASP A 500 -32.42 -19.81 -26.01
CA ASP A 500 -32.50 -18.73 -27.00
C ASP A 500 -33.02 -19.25 -28.35
N GLU A 501 -32.60 -20.44 -28.78
CA GLU A 501 -33.10 -21.10 -29.98
C GLU A 501 -34.62 -21.33 -29.91
N LEU A 502 -35.11 -21.89 -28.81
CA LEU A 502 -36.52 -22.22 -28.65
C LEU A 502 -37.40 -20.96 -28.51
N GLU A 503 -36.93 -19.97 -27.74
CA GLU A 503 -37.59 -18.66 -27.62
C GLU A 503 -37.62 -17.92 -28.97
N SER A 504 -36.55 -18.02 -29.77
CA SER A 504 -36.52 -17.47 -31.14
C SER A 504 -37.53 -18.17 -32.06
N ASN A 505 -37.59 -19.50 -31.99
CA ASN A 505 -38.54 -20.28 -32.78
C ASN A 505 -40.01 -19.95 -32.46
N LYS A 506 -40.32 -19.61 -31.19
CA LYS A 506 -41.65 -19.12 -30.81
C LYS A 506 -41.97 -17.73 -31.36
N ARG A 507 -40.97 -16.84 -31.47
CA ARG A 507 -41.14 -15.49 -32.06
C ARG A 507 -41.30 -15.53 -33.58
N ASN A 508 -40.69 -16.51 -34.26
CA ASN A 508 -40.65 -16.62 -35.72
C ASN A 508 -41.74 -17.52 -36.34
N VAL A 509 -42.80 -17.86 -35.60
CA VAL A 509 -43.94 -18.60 -36.16
C VAL A 509 -44.73 -17.68 -37.10
N THR A 510 -44.50 -17.79 -38.42
CA THR A 510 -45.25 -17.01 -39.42
C THR A 510 -46.61 -17.69 -39.67
N GLY A 511 -47.68 -17.17 -39.07
CA GLY A 511 -49.05 -17.58 -39.35
C GLY A 511 -49.56 -17.01 -40.67
N GLY A 512 -49.12 -17.57 -41.80
CA GLY A 512 -49.70 -17.23 -43.11
C GLY A 512 -51.19 -17.61 -43.20
N ALA A 513 -51.88 -17.14 -44.25
CA ALA A 513 -53.24 -17.59 -44.52
C ALA A 513 -53.27 -19.09 -44.86
N ASN A 514 -54.19 -19.85 -44.26
CA ASN A 514 -54.37 -21.26 -44.57
C ASN A 514 -54.79 -21.40 -46.04
N ARG A 515 -53.97 -22.13 -46.81
CA ARG A 515 -54.14 -22.31 -48.25
C ARG A 515 -55.15 -23.39 -48.60
N VAL A 516 -55.54 -24.24 -47.65
CA VAL A 516 -56.45 -25.37 -47.87
C VAL A 516 -57.90 -24.88 -47.92
N PRO A 517 -58.60 -24.96 -49.07
CA PRO A 517 -59.97 -24.48 -49.17
C PRO A 517 -60.94 -25.33 -48.35
N PHE A 518 -61.96 -24.69 -47.80
CA PHE A 518 -62.99 -25.36 -46.99
C PHE A 518 -62.44 -26.26 -45.86
N SER A 519 -61.37 -25.82 -45.19
CA SER A 519 -60.69 -26.59 -44.16
C SER A 519 -61.49 -26.79 -42.86
N LYS A 520 -62.64 -26.12 -42.68
CA LYS A 520 -63.58 -26.43 -41.60
C LYS A 520 -64.76 -27.29 -42.09
N PHE A 521 -64.75 -27.80 -43.32
CA PHE A 521 -65.84 -28.64 -43.86
C PHE A 521 -67.24 -28.01 -43.72
N GLU A 522 -67.33 -26.69 -43.89
CA GLU A 522 -68.53 -25.88 -43.85
C GLU A 522 -69.43 -26.07 -45.09
N ALA A 523 -70.56 -25.35 -45.16
CA ALA A 523 -71.52 -25.47 -46.25
C ALA A 523 -70.84 -25.28 -47.63
N GLY A 524 -70.93 -26.29 -48.51
CA GLY A 524 -70.24 -26.32 -49.81
C GLY A 524 -69.00 -27.22 -49.87
N TRP A 525 -68.58 -27.85 -48.75
CA TRP A 525 -67.39 -28.70 -48.68
C TRP A 525 -67.35 -29.85 -49.71
N ALA A 526 -68.50 -30.43 -50.07
CA ALA A 526 -68.58 -31.64 -50.89
C ALA A 526 -68.05 -31.47 -52.32
N THR A 527 -67.91 -30.23 -52.80
CA THR A 527 -67.25 -29.91 -54.08
C THR A 527 -65.72 -29.91 -53.96
N TYR A 528 -65.19 -29.70 -52.76
CA TYR A 528 -63.76 -29.48 -52.48
C TYR A 528 -63.11 -30.64 -51.77
N TRP A 529 -63.87 -31.56 -51.16
CA TRP A 529 -63.36 -32.68 -50.39
C TRP A 529 -64.15 -33.95 -50.68
N GLY A 530 -63.45 -35.08 -50.72
CA GLY A 530 -64.08 -36.37 -50.95
C GLY A 530 -63.12 -37.54 -50.82
N ASN A 531 -63.62 -38.72 -51.18
CA ASN A 531 -62.84 -39.95 -51.23
C ASN A 531 -61.99 -39.94 -52.50
N LEU A 532 -60.67 -39.89 -52.36
CA LEU A 532 -59.73 -39.78 -53.48
C LEU A 532 -59.16 -41.14 -53.89
N PHE A 533 -58.84 -41.98 -52.92
CA PHE A 533 -58.22 -43.28 -53.13
C PHE A 533 -58.95 -44.34 -52.33
N ASN A 534 -59.56 -45.31 -53.01
CA ASN A 534 -60.28 -46.43 -52.39
C ASN A 534 -60.24 -47.69 -53.28
N PRO A 535 -59.04 -48.23 -53.58
CA PRO A 535 -58.89 -49.36 -54.49
C PRO A 535 -59.55 -50.64 -54.00
N SER A 536 -59.70 -50.81 -52.68
CA SER A 536 -60.29 -51.99 -52.06
C SER A 536 -61.78 -51.84 -51.72
N GLY A 537 -62.40 -50.70 -52.03
CA GLY A 537 -63.83 -50.49 -51.78
C GLY A 537 -64.24 -50.49 -50.31
N ILE A 538 -63.33 -50.13 -49.39
CA ILE A 538 -63.52 -50.26 -47.94
C ILE A 538 -64.25 -49.08 -47.28
N VAL A 539 -64.47 -47.99 -48.03
CA VAL A 539 -65.16 -46.79 -47.54
C VAL A 539 -66.68 -46.99 -47.53
N THR A 540 -67.30 -46.90 -46.36
CA THR A 540 -68.75 -47.08 -46.18
C THR A 540 -69.55 -45.78 -46.30
N GLY A 541 -68.88 -44.62 -46.20
CA GLY A 541 -69.50 -43.30 -46.35
C GLY A 541 -68.63 -42.18 -45.82
N LEU A 542 -68.95 -40.93 -46.21
CA LEU A 542 -68.36 -39.71 -45.70
C LEU A 542 -69.43 -38.87 -44.98
N VAL A 543 -69.11 -38.38 -43.78
CA VAL A 543 -70.03 -37.59 -42.94
C VAL A 543 -69.28 -36.40 -42.37
N THR A 544 -69.88 -35.22 -42.38
CA THR A 544 -69.36 -34.06 -41.63
C THR A 544 -70.12 -33.86 -40.32
N GLY A 545 -69.45 -33.29 -39.32
CA GLY A 545 -70.06 -33.01 -38.03
C GLY A 545 -69.36 -31.88 -37.29
N THR A 546 -69.86 -31.56 -36.10
CA THR A 546 -69.24 -30.62 -35.17
C THR A 546 -69.13 -31.28 -33.80
N TYR A 547 -67.93 -31.30 -33.23
CA TYR A 547 -67.69 -31.78 -31.87
C TYR A 547 -66.69 -30.86 -31.17
N LEU A 548 -66.97 -30.50 -29.91
CA LEU A 548 -66.18 -29.53 -29.13
C LEU A 548 -65.84 -28.24 -29.91
N ASN A 549 -66.83 -27.67 -30.60
CA ASN A 549 -66.72 -26.48 -31.45
C ASN A 549 -65.76 -26.58 -32.65
N ARG A 550 -65.29 -27.78 -33.02
CA ARG A 550 -64.48 -28.01 -34.22
C ARG A 550 -65.27 -28.84 -35.22
N ARG A 551 -65.23 -28.43 -36.48
CA ARG A 551 -65.87 -29.16 -37.58
C ARG A 551 -64.91 -30.17 -38.18
N TYR A 552 -65.45 -31.27 -38.68
CA TYR A 552 -64.67 -32.39 -39.15
C TYR A 552 -65.31 -33.10 -40.34
N LEU A 553 -64.50 -33.87 -41.06
CA LEU A 553 -64.92 -34.81 -42.10
C LEU A 553 -64.47 -36.22 -41.69
N GLN A 554 -65.44 -37.11 -41.52
CA GLN A 554 -65.23 -38.48 -41.08
C GLN A 554 -65.52 -39.46 -42.21
N MET A 555 -64.66 -40.46 -42.35
CA MET A 555 -64.79 -41.58 -43.25
C MET A 555 -65.04 -42.86 -42.45
N GLY A 556 -66.14 -43.54 -42.76
CA GLY A 556 -66.39 -44.89 -42.27
C GLY A 556 -65.58 -45.91 -43.07
N ILE A 557 -64.92 -46.83 -42.38
CA ILE A 557 -64.06 -47.87 -42.96
C ILE A 557 -64.51 -49.25 -42.49
N SER A 558 -64.65 -50.18 -43.45
CA SER A 558 -64.89 -51.60 -43.22
C SER A 558 -63.89 -52.42 -44.04
N ALA A 559 -62.81 -52.88 -43.39
CA ALA A 559 -61.73 -53.62 -44.03
C ALA A 559 -61.84 -55.13 -43.75
N SER A 560 -61.53 -55.95 -44.75
CA SER A 560 -61.56 -57.42 -44.65
C SER A 560 -60.20 -58.04 -44.28
N GLY A 561 -59.15 -57.22 -44.15
CA GLY A 561 -57.78 -57.65 -43.81
C GLY A 561 -56.84 -56.46 -43.64
N SER A 562 -55.61 -56.70 -43.20
CA SER A 562 -54.57 -55.65 -43.07
C SER A 562 -54.03 -55.20 -44.44
N GLY A 563 -53.58 -53.95 -44.53
CA GLY A 563 -52.93 -53.38 -45.72
C GLY A 563 -53.90 -52.80 -46.75
N GLN A 564 -55.21 -52.81 -46.49
CA GLN A 564 -56.19 -52.13 -47.33
C GLN A 564 -56.20 -50.63 -47.00
N THR A 565 -56.08 -49.78 -48.03
CA THR A 565 -55.92 -48.33 -47.88
C THR A 565 -57.12 -47.57 -48.44
N ALA A 566 -57.50 -46.51 -47.75
CA ALA A 566 -58.46 -45.51 -48.22
C ALA A 566 -57.99 -44.10 -47.86
N SER A 567 -58.48 -43.07 -48.56
CA SER A 567 -58.12 -41.69 -48.27
C SER A 567 -59.29 -40.71 -48.39
N ILE A 568 -59.15 -39.59 -47.70
CA ILE A 568 -59.95 -38.37 -47.89
C ILE A 568 -58.98 -37.27 -48.28
N GLY A 569 -59.29 -36.48 -49.31
CA GLY A 569 -58.47 -35.31 -49.62
C GLY A 569 -59.20 -34.27 -50.43
N SER A 570 -58.48 -33.20 -50.75
CA SER A 570 -59.03 -32.05 -51.47
C SER A 570 -59.24 -32.40 -52.96
N LEU A 571 -60.47 -32.32 -53.48
CA LEU A 571 -60.84 -32.53 -54.89
C LEU A 571 -60.49 -31.31 -55.75
N THR A 572 -60.53 -31.40 -57.07
CA THR A 572 -60.55 -30.22 -57.97
C THR A 572 -61.93 -29.55 -57.89
N PRO A 573 -62.06 -28.24 -57.56
CA PRO A 573 -61.05 -27.17 -57.67
C PRO A 573 -60.26 -26.82 -56.39
N GLY A 574 -60.35 -27.60 -55.31
CA GLY A 574 -59.66 -27.41 -54.02
C GLY A 574 -58.13 -27.56 -54.00
N PHE A 575 -57.49 -27.50 -55.17
CA PHE A 575 -56.03 -27.40 -55.27
C PHE A 575 -55.62 -25.97 -54.94
N PHE A 576 -54.50 -25.80 -54.25
CA PHE A 576 -54.03 -24.49 -53.80
C PHE A 576 -52.64 -24.17 -54.34
N PRO A 577 -52.31 -22.88 -54.54
CA PRO A 577 -51.03 -22.48 -55.12
C PRO A 577 -49.88 -22.69 -54.15
N VAL A 578 -48.72 -23.05 -54.72
CA VAL A 578 -47.44 -23.15 -54.02
C VAL A 578 -46.32 -22.59 -54.90
N THR A 579 -45.22 -22.18 -54.30
CA THR A 579 -44.03 -21.67 -54.97
C THR A 579 -42.86 -22.62 -54.73
N ALA A 580 -42.21 -23.08 -55.80
CA ALA A 580 -41.03 -23.94 -55.71
C ALA A 580 -39.95 -23.35 -54.78
N GLY A 581 -39.41 -24.17 -53.88
CA GLY A 581 -38.38 -23.79 -52.92
C GLY A 581 -38.89 -23.15 -51.62
N GLU A 582 -40.16 -22.76 -51.53
CA GLU A 582 -40.72 -22.27 -50.26
C GLU A 582 -40.86 -23.42 -49.24
N ARG A 583 -40.81 -23.11 -47.94
CA ARG A 583 -41.17 -24.04 -46.86
C ARG A 583 -42.64 -23.86 -46.52
N VAL A 584 -43.38 -24.97 -46.39
CA VAL A 584 -44.78 -24.96 -45.96
C VAL A 584 -44.98 -25.82 -44.72
N ALA A 585 -45.66 -25.27 -43.71
CA ALA A 585 -46.14 -26.02 -42.56
C ALA A 585 -47.44 -26.71 -42.94
N VAL A 586 -47.44 -28.05 -42.92
CA VAL A 586 -48.59 -28.87 -43.27
C VAL A 586 -49.05 -29.61 -42.02
N GLN A 587 -50.32 -29.45 -41.66
CA GLN A 587 -50.86 -30.06 -40.47
C GLN A 587 -52.33 -30.41 -40.61
N ALA A 588 -52.77 -31.37 -39.82
CA ALA A 588 -54.17 -31.64 -39.55
C ALA A 588 -54.31 -32.18 -38.12
N ALA A 589 -55.52 -32.15 -37.60
CA ALA A 589 -55.86 -32.93 -36.42
C ALA A 589 -56.69 -34.14 -36.85
N ILE A 590 -56.50 -35.27 -36.18
CA ILE A 590 -57.15 -36.53 -36.51
C ILE A 590 -57.77 -37.18 -35.30
N GLU A 591 -58.74 -38.04 -35.57
CA GLU A 591 -59.31 -39.00 -34.62
C GLU A 591 -59.48 -40.33 -35.36
N ALA A 592 -59.30 -41.44 -34.65
CA ALA A 592 -59.61 -42.76 -35.18
C ALA A 592 -60.22 -43.59 -34.08
N THR A 593 -61.45 -44.05 -34.28
CA THR A 593 -62.23 -44.82 -33.30
C THR A 593 -62.71 -46.14 -33.90
N GLY A 594 -62.86 -47.16 -33.07
CA GLY A 594 -63.24 -48.51 -33.49
C GLY A 594 -62.27 -49.58 -33.00
N VAL A 595 -62.49 -50.83 -33.40
CA VAL A 595 -61.65 -51.98 -33.03
C VAL A 595 -60.48 -52.20 -33.98
N MET A 596 -60.51 -51.58 -35.17
CA MET A 596 -59.45 -51.67 -36.16
C MET A 596 -58.37 -50.62 -35.91
N SER A 597 -57.16 -51.07 -35.60
CA SER A 597 -55.94 -50.24 -35.63
C SER A 597 -55.47 -50.05 -37.08
N GLY A 598 -54.85 -48.91 -37.39
CA GLY A 598 -54.24 -48.67 -38.70
C GLY A 598 -53.21 -47.53 -38.71
N THR A 599 -52.60 -47.30 -39.86
CA THR A 599 -51.65 -46.20 -40.08
C THR A 599 -52.38 -45.01 -40.68
N HIS A 600 -52.22 -43.86 -40.05
CA HIS A 600 -52.77 -42.57 -40.45
C HIS A 600 -51.63 -41.72 -41.00
N SER A 601 -51.76 -41.24 -42.23
CA SER A 601 -50.73 -40.44 -42.89
C SER A 601 -51.32 -39.20 -43.53
N VAL A 602 -50.74 -38.04 -43.25
CA VAL A 602 -51.02 -36.82 -44.01
C VAL A 602 -49.98 -36.74 -45.13
N VAL A 603 -50.46 -36.60 -46.36
CA VAL A 603 -49.65 -36.54 -47.57
C VAL A 603 -50.01 -35.27 -48.31
N ILE A 604 -49.01 -34.58 -48.85
CA ILE A 604 -49.22 -33.43 -49.73
C ILE A 604 -48.73 -33.79 -51.12
N HIS A 605 -49.59 -33.65 -52.12
CA HIS A 605 -49.29 -33.96 -53.51
C HIS A 605 -48.98 -32.66 -54.24
N PHE A 606 -47.79 -32.57 -54.83
CA PHE A 606 -47.33 -31.40 -55.58
C PHE A 606 -47.49 -31.62 -57.09
N TYR A 607 -47.96 -30.61 -57.80
CA TYR A 607 -48.24 -30.66 -59.24
C TYR A 607 -47.55 -29.51 -59.99
N ASN A 608 -47.11 -29.79 -61.21
CA ASN A 608 -46.54 -28.79 -62.11
C ASN A 608 -47.64 -28.02 -62.87
N ALA A 609 -47.24 -27.01 -63.67
CA ALA A 609 -48.18 -26.17 -64.42
C ALA A 609 -49.00 -26.94 -65.47
N ALA A 610 -48.50 -28.09 -65.95
CA ALA A 610 -49.20 -28.96 -66.89
C ALA A 610 -50.20 -29.91 -66.20
N GLY A 611 -50.27 -29.91 -64.86
CA GLY A 611 -51.16 -30.77 -64.07
C GLY A 611 -50.58 -32.15 -63.76
N SER A 612 -49.31 -32.44 -64.11
CA SER A 612 -48.64 -33.68 -63.73
C SER A 612 -48.09 -33.61 -62.31
N GLN A 613 -48.21 -34.71 -61.56
CA GLN A 613 -47.67 -34.81 -60.20
C GLN A 613 -46.14 -34.82 -60.23
N VAL A 614 -45.53 -33.95 -59.42
CA VAL A 614 -44.08 -33.79 -59.24
C VAL A 614 -43.58 -34.67 -58.10
N SER A 615 -44.28 -34.65 -56.95
CA SER A 615 -44.00 -35.53 -55.81
C SER A 615 -45.21 -35.64 -54.88
N ALA A 616 -45.19 -36.63 -53.98
CA ALA A 616 -46.16 -36.74 -52.88
C ALA A 616 -45.48 -37.21 -51.59
N PRO A 617 -44.73 -36.33 -50.90
CA PRO A 617 -44.15 -36.69 -49.62
C PRO A 617 -45.24 -36.97 -48.58
N THR A 618 -45.07 -38.05 -47.83
CA THR A 618 -45.77 -38.21 -46.55
C THR A 618 -45.21 -37.17 -45.58
N VAL A 619 -46.06 -36.25 -45.13
CA VAL A 619 -45.70 -35.16 -44.22
C VAL A 619 -45.48 -35.71 -42.83
N ALA A 620 -46.43 -36.50 -42.34
CA ALA A 620 -46.34 -37.14 -41.04
C ALA A 620 -47.21 -38.40 -41.04
N SER A 621 -46.83 -39.36 -40.20
CA SER A 621 -47.58 -40.60 -40.01
C SER A 621 -47.66 -41.00 -38.55
N THR A 622 -48.73 -41.69 -38.17
CA THR A 622 -48.92 -42.23 -36.83
C THR A 622 -49.78 -43.48 -36.89
N THR A 623 -49.70 -44.36 -35.90
CA THR A 623 -50.37 -45.66 -35.91
C THR A 623 -51.34 -45.84 -34.74
N GLY A 624 -52.35 -46.69 -34.92
CA GLY A 624 -53.33 -47.02 -33.91
C GLY A 624 -54.46 -46.01 -33.76
N VAL A 625 -55.41 -46.36 -32.89
CA VAL A 625 -56.58 -45.55 -32.51
C VAL A 625 -56.11 -44.19 -31.97
N LYS A 626 -56.76 -43.10 -32.40
CA LYS A 626 -56.39 -41.72 -32.02
C LYS A 626 -57.52 -41.03 -31.29
N SER A 627 -57.16 -40.38 -30.19
CA SER A 627 -58.07 -39.51 -29.46
C SER A 627 -58.47 -38.32 -30.31
N TRP A 628 -59.63 -37.74 -30.00
CA TRP A 628 -60.12 -36.52 -30.63
C TRP A 628 -59.00 -35.46 -30.74
N ALA A 629 -58.91 -34.84 -31.92
CA ALA A 629 -58.02 -33.71 -32.16
C ALA A 629 -56.50 -34.00 -32.00
N THR A 630 -56.05 -35.25 -32.19
CA THR A 630 -54.61 -35.56 -32.16
C THR A 630 -53.90 -34.84 -33.32
N PRO A 631 -52.96 -33.91 -33.07
CA PRO A 631 -52.28 -33.19 -34.15
C PRO A 631 -51.29 -34.10 -34.88
N ILE A 632 -51.22 -33.93 -36.20
CA ILE A 632 -50.27 -34.60 -37.08
C ILE A 632 -49.84 -33.62 -38.18
N GLY A 633 -48.54 -33.42 -38.34
CA GLY A 633 -48.02 -32.45 -39.29
C GLY A 633 -46.50 -32.31 -39.20
N ASP A 634 -45.94 -31.65 -40.20
CA ASP A 634 -44.52 -31.31 -40.29
C ASP A 634 -44.33 -30.17 -41.31
N ILE A 635 -43.12 -29.62 -41.37
CA ILE A 635 -42.74 -28.59 -42.35
C ILE A 635 -42.03 -29.27 -43.51
N VAL A 636 -42.55 -29.08 -44.73
CA VAL A 636 -41.99 -29.65 -45.96
C VAL A 636 -41.54 -28.55 -46.92
N VAL A 637 -40.53 -28.85 -47.75
CA VAL A 637 -40.06 -27.96 -48.80
C VAL A 637 -40.82 -28.26 -50.09
N VAL A 638 -41.35 -27.23 -50.74
CA VAL A 638 -42.01 -27.38 -52.03
C VAL A 638 -40.97 -27.72 -53.10
N PRO A 639 -41.11 -28.85 -53.82
CA PRO A 639 -40.11 -29.30 -54.79
C PRO A 639 -40.00 -28.36 -55.99
N ALA A 640 -38.85 -28.40 -56.67
CA ALA A 640 -38.64 -27.62 -57.90
C ALA A 640 -39.71 -27.93 -58.96
N GLY A 641 -40.26 -26.90 -59.59
CA GLY A 641 -41.25 -27.02 -60.66
C GLY A 641 -42.71 -27.23 -60.21
N ALA A 642 -42.99 -27.34 -58.91
CA ALA A 642 -44.36 -27.37 -58.40
C ALA A 642 -44.98 -25.96 -58.34
N VAL A 643 -46.24 -25.86 -58.75
CA VAL A 643 -47.02 -24.60 -58.74
C VAL A 643 -48.38 -24.74 -58.03
N LYS A 644 -48.85 -25.97 -57.82
CA LYS A 644 -50.08 -26.28 -57.09
C LYS A 644 -49.87 -27.49 -56.19
N ALA A 645 -50.65 -27.59 -55.12
CA ALA A 645 -50.65 -28.72 -54.22
C ALA A 645 -52.07 -29.15 -53.82
N GLN A 646 -52.17 -30.40 -53.40
CA GLN A 646 -53.39 -31.07 -52.93
C GLN A 646 -53.06 -31.76 -51.60
N LEU A 647 -53.95 -31.64 -50.61
CA LEU A 647 -53.78 -32.29 -49.32
C LEU A 647 -54.61 -33.56 -49.25
N GLU A 648 -54.02 -34.64 -48.76
CA GLU A 648 -54.66 -35.94 -48.67
C GLU A 648 -54.33 -36.64 -47.35
N TYR A 649 -55.33 -37.27 -46.77
CA TYR A 649 -55.23 -38.03 -45.53
C TYR A 649 -55.50 -39.50 -45.84
N TYR A 650 -54.48 -40.34 -45.66
CA TYR A 650 -54.52 -41.77 -45.87
C TYR A 650 -54.75 -42.52 -44.57
N PHE A 651 -55.57 -43.57 -44.67
CA PHE A 651 -55.69 -44.61 -43.67
C PHE A 651 -55.36 -45.96 -44.29
N THR A 652 -54.44 -46.70 -43.68
CA THR A 652 -54.13 -48.09 -44.03
C THR A 652 -54.50 -48.99 -42.86
N SER A 653 -55.43 -49.91 -43.10
CA SER A 653 -55.89 -50.88 -42.10
C SER A 653 -54.75 -51.74 -41.58
N GLY A 654 -54.68 -51.93 -40.26
CA GLY A 654 -53.75 -52.87 -39.61
C GLY A 654 -54.37 -54.24 -39.34
N SER A 655 -55.68 -54.40 -39.53
CA SER A 655 -56.44 -55.63 -39.29
C SER A 655 -57.82 -55.57 -39.97
N ALA A 656 -58.55 -56.69 -40.00
CA ALA A 656 -59.96 -56.70 -40.40
C ALA A 656 -60.86 -56.08 -39.32
N GLY A 657 -61.94 -55.40 -39.70
CA GLY A 657 -62.89 -54.81 -38.75
C GLY A 657 -63.59 -53.57 -39.28
N ALA A 658 -64.18 -52.79 -38.38
CA ALA A 658 -64.76 -51.48 -38.66
C ALA A 658 -64.09 -50.39 -37.83
N ALA A 659 -63.86 -49.23 -38.45
CA ALA A 659 -63.37 -48.02 -37.79
C ALA A 659 -63.95 -46.78 -38.47
N THR A 660 -63.93 -45.67 -37.75
CA THR A 660 -64.15 -44.34 -38.31
C THR A 660 -62.87 -43.55 -38.17
N VAL A 661 -62.46 -42.89 -39.25
CA VAL A 661 -61.28 -42.03 -39.27
C VAL A 661 -61.71 -40.62 -39.63
N THR A 662 -61.29 -39.66 -38.82
CA THR A 662 -61.76 -38.29 -38.86
C THR A 662 -60.60 -37.35 -39.18
N LEU A 663 -60.80 -36.47 -40.16
CA LEU A 663 -59.93 -35.35 -40.47
C LEU A 663 -60.56 -34.07 -39.89
N ILE A 664 -59.77 -33.31 -39.14
CA ILE A 664 -60.21 -32.12 -38.39
C ILE A 664 -59.25 -30.99 -38.74
N GLU A 665 -59.80 -29.86 -39.21
CA GLU A 665 -59.07 -28.60 -39.40
C GLU A 665 -57.71 -28.73 -40.13
N PRO A 666 -57.67 -29.32 -41.34
CA PRO A 666 -56.46 -29.37 -42.15
C PRO A 666 -55.95 -27.97 -42.52
N MET A 667 -54.63 -27.78 -42.48
CA MET A 667 -54.01 -26.50 -42.76
C MET A 667 -52.68 -26.64 -43.46
N VAL A 668 -52.47 -25.75 -44.43
CA VAL A 668 -51.17 -25.54 -45.07
C VAL A 668 -50.87 -24.04 -45.10
N THR A 669 -49.76 -23.64 -44.50
CA THR A 669 -49.29 -22.25 -44.52
C THR A 669 -47.83 -22.16 -44.89
N GLN A 670 -47.37 -20.96 -45.22
CA GLN A 670 -45.94 -20.68 -45.32
C GLN A 670 -45.26 -20.91 -43.96
N ALA A 671 -44.02 -21.39 -44.00
CA ALA A 671 -43.12 -21.47 -42.86
C ALA A 671 -41.85 -20.65 -43.14
N SER A 672 -41.31 -19.98 -42.12
CA SER A 672 -40.04 -19.25 -42.26
C SER A 672 -38.85 -20.22 -42.37
N GLN A 673 -37.68 -19.72 -42.77
CA GLN A 673 -36.50 -20.55 -43.01
C GLN A 673 -35.99 -21.26 -41.75
N ASP A 674 -36.25 -20.72 -40.56
CA ASP A 674 -35.77 -21.28 -39.28
C ASP A 674 -36.90 -21.87 -38.43
N GLN A 675 -38.15 -21.84 -38.91
CA GLN A 675 -39.28 -22.37 -38.16
C GLN A 675 -39.20 -23.90 -38.02
N ILE A 676 -39.36 -24.37 -36.78
CA ILE A 676 -39.50 -25.80 -36.44
C ILE A 676 -40.82 -26.12 -35.72
N LEU A 677 -41.54 -25.09 -35.23
CA LEU A 677 -42.85 -25.23 -34.58
C LEU A 677 -43.97 -24.98 -35.60
N LEU A 678 -45.02 -25.80 -35.58
CA LEU A 678 -46.20 -25.59 -36.44
C LEU A 678 -47.06 -24.42 -35.95
N PRO A 679 -47.64 -23.60 -36.85
CA PRO A 679 -48.50 -22.49 -36.46
C PRO A 679 -49.85 -22.96 -35.91
N GLY A 680 -50.54 -22.12 -35.14
CA GLY A 680 -51.91 -22.40 -34.72
C GLY A 680 -52.88 -22.46 -35.91
N PHE A 681 -53.97 -23.22 -35.79
CA PHE A 681 -54.95 -23.36 -36.87
C PHE A 681 -55.57 -22.02 -37.28
N SER A 682 -55.62 -21.74 -38.58
CA SER A 682 -56.44 -20.69 -39.17
C SER A 682 -57.38 -21.24 -40.26
N PRO A 683 -58.60 -20.71 -40.42
CA PRO A 683 -59.52 -21.16 -41.47
C PRO A 683 -58.96 -20.85 -42.85
N GLY A 684 -59.16 -21.75 -43.81
CA GLY A 684 -58.73 -21.56 -45.19
C GLY A 684 -59.79 -20.89 -46.07
N ALA A 685 -59.44 -20.62 -47.33
CA ALA A 685 -60.30 -19.91 -48.27
C ALA A 685 -61.68 -20.57 -48.44
N ASN A 686 -62.74 -19.79 -48.24
CA ASN A 686 -64.13 -20.21 -48.45
C ASN A 686 -65.03 -18.99 -48.74
N GLY A 687 -66.26 -19.24 -49.21
CA GLY A 687 -67.22 -18.18 -49.52
C GLY A 687 -67.95 -17.58 -48.31
N ALA A 688 -67.77 -18.13 -47.09
CA ALA A 688 -68.54 -17.77 -45.89
C ALA A 688 -67.75 -16.93 -44.87
N ASP A 689 -66.43 -17.08 -44.85
CA ASP A 689 -65.49 -16.49 -43.88
C ASP A 689 -64.64 -15.36 -44.53
N GLY A 690 -64.96 -14.97 -45.77
CA GLY A 690 -64.36 -13.80 -46.44
C GLY A 690 -62.91 -13.97 -46.94
N ALA A 691 -62.36 -15.19 -46.91
CA ALA A 691 -61.00 -15.48 -47.37
C ALA A 691 -60.98 -15.78 -48.88
N THR A 692 -60.41 -14.87 -49.68
CA THR A 692 -60.37 -14.94 -51.15
C THR A 692 -59.45 -16.06 -51.67
N LEU A 693 -59.93 -16.85 -52.65
CA LEU A 693 -59.10 -17.78 -53.41
C LEU A 693 -58.08 -17.01 -54.26
N GLY A 694 -56.80 -17.08 -53.90
CA GLY A 694 -55.70 -16.69 -54.77
C GLY A 694 -55.16 -15.27 -54.59
N ALA A 695 -54.91 -14.80 -53.36
CA ALA A 695 -53.96 -13.70 -53.18
C ALA A 695 -52.51 -14.26 -53.20
N PRO A 696 -51.72 -14.03 -54.27
CA PRO A 696 -50.27 -14.19 -54.17
C PRO A 696 -49.75 -13.01 -53.35
N ASN A 697 -49.38 -13.25 -52.09
CA ASN A 697 -48.65 -12.25 -51.32
C ASN A 697 -47.19 -12.21 -51.79
N ALA A 698 -46.97 -11.58 -52.94
CA ALA A 698 -45.67 -11.11 -53.39
C ALA A 698 -45.73 -9.58 -53.49
N THR A 699 -45.96 -8.95 -52.35
CA THR A 699 -45.51 -7.61 -51.97
C THR A 699 -46.11 -7.36 -50.59
N ASP A 700 -45.26 -7.40 -49.58
CA ASP A 700 -45.55 -6.73 -48.31
C ASP A 700 -44.90 -5.35 -48.43
N PRO A 701 -45.55 -4.31 -49.00
CA PRO A 701 -45.24 -2.97 -48.57
C PRO A 701 -45.95 -2.86 -47.22
N VAL A 702 -45.18 -3.02 -46.15
CA VAL A 702 -45.44 -2.53 -44.80
C VAL A 702 -46.92 -2.21 -44.60
N GLY A 703 -47.68 -3.19 -44.10
CA GLY A 703 -49.08 -2.99 -43.70
C GLY A 703 -49.22 -1.60 -43.09
N SER A 704 -50.16 -0.81 -43.61
CA SER A 704 -50.32 0.60 -43.31
C SER A 704 -50.05 0.86 -41.84
N VAL A 705 -48.95 1.56 -41.54
CA VAL A 705 -48.64 1.98 -40.19
C VAL A 705 -49.80 2.86 -39.74
N THR A 706 -50.65 2.32 -38.88
CA THR A 706 -51.72 3.12 -38.28
C THR A 706 -51.07 4.03 -37.24
N ALA A 707 -51.68 5.17 -36.93
CA ALA A 707 -51.12 6.11 -35.96
C ALA A 707 -50.79 5.44 -34.61
N SER A 708 -51.52 4.39 -34.23
CA SER A 708 -51.25 3.59 -33.04
C SER A 708 -49.94 2.78 -33.10
N ASP A 709 -49.49 2.37 -34.28
CA ASP A 709 -48.23 1.60 -34.44
C ASP A 709 -47.00 2.51 -34.30
N VAL A 710 -47.13 3.81 -34.60
CA VAL A 710 -46.10 4.82 -34.35
C VAL A 710 -46.09 5.25 -32.88
N ASP A 711 -47.27 5.40 -32.26
CA ASP A 711 -47.39 5.84 -30.86
C ASP A 711 -46.83 4.79 -29.87
N ASP A 712 -46.84 3.51 -30.22
CA ASP A 712 -46.23 2.43 -29.43
C ASP A 712 -44.70 2.37 -29.56
N ALA A 713 -44.16 2.86 -30.69
CA ALA A 713 -42.73 2.86 -30.97
C ALA A 713 -42.06 4.19 -30.56
N VAL A 714 -42.80 5.30 -30.59
CA VAL A 714 -42.31 6.66 -30.33
C VAL A 714 -43.23 7.33 -29.31
N GLY A 715 -42.72 7.57 -28.10
CA GLY A 715 -43.45 8.29 -27.07
C GLY A 715 -43.77 9.73 -27.49
N SER A 716 -44.71 10.37 -26.79
CA SER A 716 -45.32 11.68 -27.12
C SER A 716 -44.37 12.89 -27.21
N GLY A 717 -43.05 12.68 -27.13
CA GLY A 717 -41.99 13.67 -27.35
C GLY A 717 -41.03 13.33 -28.49
N GLY A 718 -41.32 12.32 -29.33
CA GLY A 718 -40.44 11.90 -30.43
C GLY A 718 -39.33 10.91 -30.03
N THR A 719 -39.33 10.40 -28.80
CA THR A 719 -38.35 9.42 -28.29
C THR A 719 -38.81 7.99 -28.50
N ILE A 720 -37.92 7.11 -28.98
CA ILE A 720 -38.20 5.68 -29.20
C ILE A 720 -38.36 4.95 -27.84
N ASN A 721 -39.41 4.14 -27.68
CA ASN A 721 -39.64 3.35 -26.47
C ASN A 721 -38.60 2.22 -26.30
N SER A 722 -38.04 2.09 -25.10
CA SER A 722 -36.80 1.35 -24.78
C SER A 722 -36.80 -0.17 -25.03
N ASN A 723 -37.94 -0.78 -25.37
CA ASN A 723 -38.08 -2.23 -25.50
C ASN A 723 -38.39 -2.71 -26.93
N LYS A 724 -38.31 -1.84 -27.96
CA LYS A 724 -38.81 -2.15 -29.31
C LYS A 724 -37.74 -2.21 -30.42
N VAL A 725 -36.46 -1.99 -30.10
CA VAL A 725 -35.32 -2.09 -31.06
C VAL A 725 -34.21 -3.04 -30.58
N ALA A 726 -34.58 -4.11 -29.87
CA ALA A 726 -33.66 -5.16 -29.44
C ALA A 726 -33.56 -6.29 -30.47
N THR A 727 -33.09 -6.00 -31.69
CA THR A 727 -32.59 -7.05 -32.59
C THR A 727 -31.07 -7.13 -32.51
N THR A 728 -30.53 -8.35 -32.54
CA THR A 728 -29.09 -8.62 -32.39
C THR A 728 -28.24 -7.91 -33.46
N ALA A 729 -28.82 -7.61 -34.62
CA ALA A 729 -28.18 -6.84 -35.68
C ALA A 729 -27.89 -5.37 -35.31
N ILE A 730 -28.64 -4.79 -34.36
CA ILE A 730 -28.40 -3.43 -33.85
C ILE A 730 -27.44 -3.46 -32.64
N LEU A 731 -27.42 -4.56 -31.86
CA LEU A 731 -26.46 -4.75 -30.77
C LEU A 731 -25.03 -5.00 -31.25
N SER A 732 -24.83 -5.59 -32.44
CA SER A 732 -23.49 -5.67 -33.06
C SER A 732 -22.98 -4.31 -33.56
N ASN A 733 -23.87 -3.34 -33.77
CA ASN A 733 -23.52 -1.96 -34.10
C ASN A 733 -23.48 -1.05 -32.85
N ASN A 734 -23.48 -1.60 -31.64
CA ASN A 734 -23.17 -0.77 -30.48
C ASN A 734 -21.75 -0.25 -30.62
N VAL A 735 -21.61 1.06 -30.79
CA VAL A 735 -20.42 1.80 -30.38
C VAL A 735 -20.13 1.36 -28.95
N THR A 736 -19.19 0.43 -28.78
CA THR A 736 -19.07 -0.31 -27.52
C THR A 736 -18.55 0.59 -26.40
N GLN A 737 -17.93 1.72 -26.76
CA GLN A 737 -17.51 2.79 -25.87
C GLN A 737 -17.33 4.08 -26.66
N THR A 738 -17.79 5.21 -26.11
CA THR A 738 -17.44 6.55 -26.58
C THR A 738 -16.21 7.01 -25.81
N PHE A 739 -15.04 7.09 -26.47
CA PHE A 739 -13.80 7.48 -25.80
C PHE A 739 -13.55 8.99 -25.93
N GLY A 740 -14.20 9.78 -25.07
CA GLY A 740 -13.87 11.19 -24.83
C GLY A 740 -14.05 12.16 -26.01
N ALA A 741 -14.02 13.45 -25.69
CA ALA A 741 -13.89 14.53 -26.67
C ALA A 741 -12.55 15.23 -26.39
N ALA A 742 -11.72 15.38 -27.43
CA ALA A 742 -10.50 16.18 -27.34
C ALA A 742 -10.72 17.47 -28.13
N MET A 743 -10.54 18.61 -27.45
CA MET A 743 -10.63 19.93 -28.08
C MET A 743 -9.24 20.54 -28.20
N ALA A 744 -8.94 21.11 -29.37
CA ALA A 744 -7.71 21.88 -29.58
C ALA A 744 -7.96 23.38 -29.55
N GLY A 745 -6.89 24.13 -29.27
CA GLY A 745 -6.85 25.58 -29.44
C GLY A 745 -6.84 26.00 -30.91
N THR A 746 -6.79 27.31 -31.16
CA THR A 746 -6.79 27.88 -32.51
C THR A 746 -5.47 27.58 -33.24
N LEU A 747 -5.52 26.94 -34.40
CA LEU A 747 -4.38 26.83 -35.32
C LEU A 747 -4.42 27.97 -36.32
N THR A 748 -3.25 28.54 -36.65
CA THR A 748 -3.13 29.61 -37.64
C THR A 748 -2.14 29.20 -38.74
N GLY A 749 -2.60 29.21 -39.98
CA GLY A 749 -1.71 29.07 -41.14
C GLY A 749 -1.07 30.41 -41.51
N THR A 750 0.24 30.42 -41.79
CA THR A 750 0.93 31.58 -42.40
C THR A 750 1.47 31.16 -43.77
N ALA A 751 1.32 32.05 -44.77
CA ALA A 751 1.41 31.78 -46.20
C ALA A 751 2.64 30.98 -46.66
N GLY A 752 2.44 30.07 -47.62
CA GLY A 752 3.49 29.62 -48.54
C GLY A 752 3.63 28.10 -48.75
N LEU A 753 3.18 27.24 -47.84
CA LEU A 753 3.28 25.78 -47.99
C LEU A 753 2.09 25.06 -47.35
N LEU A 754 1.48 24.12 -48.08
CA LEU A 754 0.44 23.18 -47.65
C LEU A 754 0.98 22.15 -46.64
N THR A 755 1.60 22.63 -45.57
CA THR A 755 2.18 21.80 -44.51
C THR A 755 1.10 21.39 -43.53
N TRP A 756 1.00 20.08 -43.29
CA TRP A 756 0.10 19.53 -42.29
C TRP A 756 0.51 19.96 -40.88
N GLN A 757 -0.44 20.50 -40.13
CA GLN A 757 -0.31 20.83 -38.71
C GLN A 757 -1.18 19.86 -37.90
N ASP A 758 -0.62 19.30 -36.83
CA ASP A 758 -1.36 18.46 -35.89
C ASP A 758 -2.34 19.34 -35.10
N ALA A 759 -3.64 19.18 -35.36
CA ALA A 759 -4.69 19.84 -34.60
C ALA A 759 -4.94 19.11 -33.29
N ILE A 760 -5.10 17.78 -33.33
CA ILE A 760 -5.34 16.94 -32.16
C ILE A 760 -4.52 15.65 -32.31
N SER A 761 -3.96 15.16 -31.20
CA SER A 761 -3.35 13.83 -31.11
C SER A 761 -3.92 13.08 -29.92
N TYR A 762 -4.32 11.84 -30.13
CA TYR A 762 -4.95 10.98 -29.12
C TYR A 762 -4.40 9.57 -29.21
N THR A 763 -4.13 8.95 -28.06
CA THR A 763 -3.68 7.55 -28.01
C THR A 763 -4.87 6.65 -27.68
N TYR A 764 -5.09 5.64 -28.52
CA TYR A 764 -6.18 4.69 -28.38
C TYR A 764 -5.66 3.25 -28.35
N THR A 765 -6.07 2.47 -27.34
CA THR A 765 -5.74 1.05 -27.21
C THR A 765 -7.03 0.24 -27.31
N PRO A 766 -7.28 -0.50 -28.41
CA PRO A 766 -8.51 -1.27 -28.56
C PRO A 766 -8.53 -2.43 -27.58
N THR A 767 -9.64 -2.63 -26.86
CA THR A 767 -9.84 -3.79 -25.99
C THR A 767 -10.26 -5.05 -26.76
N ALA A 768 -10.63 -4.89 -28.04
CA ALA A 768 -10.95 -5.97 -28.98
C ALA A 768 -10.60 -5.52 -30.41
N THR A 769 -10.29 -6.48 -31.28
CA THR A 769 -10.04 -6.24 -32.70
C THR A 769 -11.37 -5.86 -33.35
N GLY A 770 -11.41 -4.71 -34.03
CA GLY A 770 -12.64 -4.16 -34.59
C GLY A 770 -12.38 -2.91 -35.43
N ALA A 771 -13.35 -2.52 -36.25
CA ALA A 771 -13.24 -1.32 -37.07
C ALA A 771 -13.46 -0.08 -36.19
N LEU A 772 -12.60 0.93 -36.33
CA LEU A 772 -12.70 2.16 -35.56
C LEU A 772 -13.34 3.26 -36.38
N VAL A 773 -14.43 3.84 -35.89
CA VAL A 773 -15.00 5.06 -36.46
C VAL A 773 -14.47 6.24 -35.66
N VAL A 774 -13.97 7.24 -36.38
CA VAL A 774 -13.56 8.52 -35.83
C VAL A 774 -14.31 9.61 -36.56
N TRP A 775 -14.81 10.60 -35.84
CA TRP A 775 -15.34 11.81 -36.45
C TRP A 775 -14.83 13.08 -35.77
N CYS A 776 -14.84 14.17 -36.52
CA CYS A 776 -14.54 15.49 -36.00
C CYS A 776 -15.53 16.50 -36.56
N SER A 777 -15.69 17.56 -35.78
CA SER A 777 -16.30 18.81 -36.22
C SER A 777 -15.33 19.93 -35.89
N ALA A 778 -15.09 20.82 -36.85
CA ALA A 778 -14.25 21.98 -36.65
C ALA A 778 -14.90 23.21 -37.25
N LYS A 779 -14.48 24.40 -36.79
CA LYS A 779 -14.91 25.68 -37.35
C LYS A 779 -13.72 26.43 -37.91
N GLN A 780 -13.86 26.92 -39.12
CA GLN A 780 -12.83 27.67 -39.81
C GLN A 780 -13.28 29.13 -40.01
N GLY A 781 -12.35 30.05 -39.79
CA GLY A 781 -12.51 31.47 -40.04
C GLY A 781 -11.39 32.04 -40.91
N TYR A 782 -11.72 33.05 -41.71
CA TYR A 782 -10.79 33.76 -42.59
C TYR A 782 -10.60 35.19 -42.09
N PHE A 783 -9.36 35.69 -42.05
CA PHE A 783 -9.08 37.09 -41.74
C PHE A 783 -8.40 37.78 -42.92
N GLY A 784 -9.07 38.79 -43.49
CA GLY A 784 -8.43 39.87 -44.26
C GLY A 784 -8.15 39.66 -45.75
N PHE A 785 -8.74 38.66 -46.45
CA PHE A 785 -8.45 38.40 -47.87
C PHE A 785 -9.67 38.00 -48.71
N THR A 786 -9.58 38.20 -50.03
CA THR A 786 -10.61 37.87 -51.04
C THR A 786 -10.55 36.37 -51.41
N PRO A 787 -11.67 35.62 -51.36
CA PRO A 787 -11.76 34.20 -51.78
C PRO A 787 -11.32 33.95 -53.23
N PRO A 788 -10.95 32.71 -53.62
CA PRO A 788 -11.02 31.46 -52.85
C PRO A 788 -9.69 31.07 -52.17
N GLN A 789 -9.77 30.50 -50.97
CA GLN A 789 -8.64 29.85 -50.30
C GLN A 789 -9.01 28.39 -50.02
N ALA A 790 -8.11 27.46 -50.34
CA ALA A 790 -8.29 26.04 -50.09
C ALA A 790 -7.74 25.64 -48.72
N TRP A 791 -8.42 24.68 -48.11
CA TRP A 791 -8.03 24.08 -46.85
C TRP A 791 -8.28 22.58 -46.91
N GLU A 792 -7.57 21.83 -46.08
CA GLU A 792 -7.77 20.40 -45.95
C GLU A 792 -7.67 19.92 -44.49
N LEU A 793 -8.41 18.86 -44.18
CA LEU A 793 -8.40 18.10 -42.93
C LEU A 793 -8.16 16.62 -43.22
N GLN A 794 -7.37 15.95 -42.38
CA GLN A 794 -7.20 14.50 -42.48
C GLN A 794 -7.05 13.79 -41.13
N PHE A 795 -7.43 12.52 -41.10
CA PHE A 795 -7.16 11.62 -39.99
C PHE A 795 -5.98 10.71 -40.28
N LEU A 796 -5.06 10.58 -39.32
CA LEU A 796 -3.96 9.62 -39.38
C LEU A 796 -4.08 8.64 -38.23
N VAL A 797 -3.77 7.37 -38.50
CA VAL A 797 -3.54 6.36 -37.47
C VAL A 797 -2.14 5.80 -37.69
N ASP A 798 -1.27 5.94 -36.69
CA ASP A 798 0.15 5.55 -36.75
C ASP A 798 0.88 6.07 -38.00
N GLY A 799 0.53 7.29 -38.42
CA GLY A 799 1.12 7.95 -39.59
C GLY A 799 0.46 7.62 -40.94
N VAL A 800 -0.51 6.70 -40.99
CA VAL A 800 -1.27 6.36 -42.22
C VAL A 800 -2.53 7.21 -42.31
N ALA A 801 -2.76 7.88 -43.43
CA ALA A 801 -3.95 8.73 -43.63
C ALA A 801 -5.18 7.92 -44.07
N TYR A 802 -6.31 8.11 -43.39
CA TYR A 802 -7.56 7.35 -43.64
C TYR A 802 -8.70 8.17 -44.22
N SER A 803 -8.62 9.51 -44.19
CA SER A 803 -9.57 10.36 -44.88
C SER A 803 -9.00 11.75 -45.08
N THR A 804 -9.31 12.39 -46.22
CA THR A 804 -8.96 13.79 -46.50
C THR A 804 -10.21 14.53 -46.98
N ALA A 805 -10.59 15.61 -46.30
CA ALA A 805 -11.60 16.57 -46.74
C ALA A 805 -10.91 17.88 -47.06
N GLY A 806 -11.39 18.58 -48.09
CA GLY A 806 -10.99 19.96 -48.33
C GLY A 806 -12.12 20.73 -48.98
N GLY A 807 -12.08 22.04 -48.81
CA GLY A 807 -13.07 22.96 -49.37
C GLY A 807 -12.39 24.22 -49.87
N SER A 808 -13.08 24.94 -50.75
CA SER A 808 -12.73 26.30 -51.15
C SER A 808 -13.98 27.16 -51.04
N GLY A 809 -13.91 28.26 -50.28
CA GLY A 809 -15.12 28.99 -49.89
C GLY A 809 -14.85 30.40 -49.37
N ALA A 810 -15.93 31.16 -49.19
CA ALA A 810 -15.91 32.55 -48.72
C ALA A 810 -16.47 32.67 -47.28
N ALA A 811 -15.70 33.33 -46.42
CA ALA A 811 -16.05 33.88 -45.10
C ALA A 811 -16.10 32.98 -43.86
N THR A 812 -16.67 31.76 -43.87
CA THR A 812 -16.57 30.78 -42.75
C THR A 812 -17.04 29.39 -43.19
N ASP A 813 -16.39 28.33 -42.74
CA ASP A 813 -16.83 26.94 -42.96
C ASP A 813 -16.86 26.15 -41.64
N THR A 814 -17.72 25.15 -41.53
CA THR A 814 -17.80 24.22 -40.39
C THR A 814 -17.59 22.80 -40.89
N PRO A 815 -16.35 22.42 -41.22
CA PRO A 815 -16.10 21.11 -41.74
C PRO A 815 -16.33 20.04 -40.68
N SER A 816 -17.06 18.99 -41.07
CA SER A 816 -17.15 17.76 -40.32
C SER A 816 -16.56 16.62 -41.14
N ARG A 817 -15.84 15.71 -40.50
CA ARG A 817 -15.23 14.57 -41.16
C ARG A 817 -15.44 13.31 -40.36
N MET A 818 -15.63 12.20 -41.05
CA MET A 818 -15.68 10.88 -40.46
C MET A 818 -14.78 9.93 -41.27
N ALA A 819 -14.10 9.01 -40.59
CA ALA A 819 -13.34 7.94 -41.20
C ALA A 819 -13.68 6.62 -40.50
N ILE A 820 -13.70 5.53 -41.28
CA ILE A 820 -13.78 4.17 -40.76
C ILE A 820 -12.42 3.50 -41.02
N ILE A 821 -11.72 3.18 -39.94
CA ILE A 821 -10.44 2.50 -39.97
C ILE A 821 -10.71 1.00 -39.86
N PRO A 822 -10.32 0.19 -40.85
CA PRO A 822 -10.65 -1.23 -40.88
C PRO A 822 -9.96 -2.00 -39.75
N SER A 823 -10.61 -3.06 -39.26
CA SER A 823 -10.16 -3.86 -38.12
C SER A 823 -8.77 -4.50 -38.29
N ALA A 824 -8.37 -4.79 -39.52
CA ALA A 824 -7.04 -5.32 -39.84
C ALA A 824 -5.89 -4.35 -39.47
N ALA A 825 -6.17 -3.05 -39.32
CA ALA A 825 -5.19 -2.03 -38.95
C ALA A 825 -5.08 -1.81 -37.43
N LEU A 826 -5.95 -2.42 -36.62
CA LEU A 826 -6.10 -2.14 -35.18
C LEU A 826 -6.29 -3.43 -34.36
N PRO A 827 -5.23 -4.22 -34.13
CA PRO A 827 -5.30 -5.42 -33.30
C PRO A 827 -5.60 -5.09 -31.82
N ALA A 828 -6.34 -5.97 -31.15
CA ALA A 828 -6.63 -5.84 -29.72
C ALA A 828 -5.35 -5.73 -28.87
N GLY A 829 -5.36 -4.83 -27.89
CA GLY A 829 -4.30 -4.68 -26.88
C GLY A 829 -3.08 -3.86 -27.31
N VAL A 830 -3.04 -3.34 -28.54
CA VAL A 830 -1.94 -2.50 -29.05
C VAL A 830 -2.34 -1.03 -29.01
N SER A 831 -1.46 -0.15 -28.54
CA SER A 831 -1.73 1.29 -28.50
C SER A 831 -1.42 1.94 -29.85
N HIS A 832 -2.38 2.68 -30.38
CA HIS A 832 -2.32 3.38 -31.67
C HIS A 832 -2.43 4.89 -31.45
N THR A 833 -1.72 5.68 -32.26
CA THR A 833 -1.76 7.14 -32.23
C THR A 833 -2.65 7.67 -33.34
N ILE A 834 -3.76 8.31 -32.95
CA ILE A 834 -4.73 8.92 -33.85
C ILE A 834 -4.50 10.43 -33.88
N LYS A 835 -4.34 11.01 -35.07
CA LYS A 835 -4.16 12.45 -35.26
C LYS A 835 -5.21 13.03 -36.19
N LEU A 836 -5.72 14.21 -35.84
CA LEU A 836 -6.41 15.11 -36.77
C LEU A 836 -5.40 16.15 -37.23
N GLN A 837 -5.17 16.24 -38.53
CA GLN A 837 -4.30 17.24 -39.13
C GLN A 837 -5.09 18.22 -39.98
N TRP A 838 -4.61 19.46 -40.04
CA TRP A 838 -5.18 20.54 -40.85
C TRP A 838 -4.10 21.27 -41.64
N ARG A 839 -4.43 21.76 -42.83
CA ARG A 839 -3.58 22.66 -43.64
C ARG A 839 -4.41 23.64 -44.47
N CYS A 840 -3.79 24.72 -44.92
CA CYS A 840 -4.40 25.69 -45.82
C CYS A 840 -3.39 26.23 -46.86
N ASP A 841 -3.88 26.66 -48.03
CA ASP A 841 -3.05 27.04 -49.18
C ASP A 841 -2.60 28.51 -49.21
N ASN A 842 -3.38 29.45 -48.66
CA ASN A 842 -2.97 30.85 -48.57
C ASN A 842 -3.87 31.69 -47.63
N GLY A 843 -3.28 32.68 -46.95
CA GLY A 843 -3.96 33.63 -46.05
C GLY A 843 -4.04 33.18 -44.59
N THR A 844 -4.18 34.16 -43.67
CA THR A 844 -4.33 33.97 -42.22
C THR A 844 -5.65 33.27 -41.91
N GLN A 845 -5.71 31.98 -42.19
CA GLN A 845 -6.83 31.12 -41.85
C GLN A 845 -6.61 30.56 -40.46
N THR A 846 -7.69 30.57 -39.69
CA THR A 846 -7.69 30.01 -38.36
C THR A 846 -8.66 28.85 -38.31
N LEU A 847 -8.17 27.68 -37.89
CA LEU A 847 -9.03 26.59 -37.43
C LEU A 847 -9.29 26.84 -35.94
N ALA A 848 -10.51 27.24 -35.60
CA ALA A 848 -10.94 27.49 -34.23
C ALA A 848 -11.83 26.35 -33.75
N LEU A 849 -11.58 25.87 -32.51
CA LEU A 849 -12.37 24.81 -31.86
C LEU A 849 -12.52 23.56 -32.75
N ALA A 850 -11.41 22.84 -32.94
CA ALA A 850 -11.48 21.48 -33.47
C ALA A 850 -11.84 20.53 -32.33
N GLU A 851 -12.89 19.75 -32.52
CA GLU A 851 -13.29 18.68 -31.60
C GLU A 851 -13.22 17.35 -32.34
N MET A 852 -12.42 16.43 -31.83
CA MET A 852 -12.51 15.03 -32.21
C MET A 852 -13.42 14.34 -31.21
N ALA A 853 -14.58 13.90 -31.68
CA ALA A 853 -15.64 13.30 -30.85
C ALA A 853 -15.95 11.90 -31.36
N GLY A 854 -16.36 11.01 -30.45
CA GLY A 854 -16.90 9.71 -30.82
C GLY A 854 -15.93 8.77 -31.50
N ILE A 855 -14.81 8.47 -30.84
CA ILE A 855 -14.00 7.30 -31.18
C ILE A 855 -14.80 6.07 -30.73
N GLY A 856 -15.22 5.23 -31.66
CA GLY A 856 -16.01 4.03 -31.40
C GLY A 856 -15.46 2.82 -32.13
N CYS A 857 -15.22 1.73 -31.41
CA CYS A 857 -14.85 0.44 -32.01
C CYS A 857 -16.10 -0.41 -32.23
N PHE A 858 -16.29 -0.85 -33.48
CA PHE A 858 -17.32 -1.81 -33.88
C PHE A 858 -16.66 -3.18 -34.05
N ARG A 859 -17.27 -4.21 -33.46
CA ARG A 859 -16.77 -5.59 -33.55
C ARG A 859 -17.21 -6.25 -34.85
#